data_AF-A0A8C4F4B2-F1
#
_entry.id   AF-A0A8C4F4B2-F1
#
_cell.length_a   1.000
_cell.length_b   1.000
_cell.length_c   1.000
_cell.angle_alpha   90.00
_cell.angle_beta   90.00
_cell.angle_gamma   90.00
#
_symmetry.space_group_name_H-M   'P 1'
#
loop_
_entity.id
_entity.type
_entity.pdbx_description
1 polymer ?
#
loop_
_entity_poly.entity_id
_entity_poly.type
_entity_poly.pdbx_seq_one_letter_code
_entity_poly.pdbx_strand_id
1 'polypeptide(L)'
;LNSIPRGTTNTAQMITVFLLSFCQVEAQHCVWYGECGESVKVPGKKYNCKYTGSPIPLQSEGYDLLTELCPGYDYGNRSLCCNVDQLRTLKGSLQLPLQFLSRCPACFFNLMNLFCELTCSPHQSQFMNATKVDNINVLEVQYYIGQTFSNAMYNACRDVQAPSSNVKALSLLCGKDAKDCNATNWIQYMFNIENGQTPFPIIPIFSDVPVSGYTPMNNKTYACTEGLEDGSGPCSCQDCTKACGPKPVPPPLPPPWTILGIDAMTVIMWISYIAFLTGGNVLRLIFSSWGSFCVRHPSVVLLGSLILVVASSGGLVYMRITTDPVDLWSAPTSQARQEKDYFDSHFGPFFRTVQLIITSPLQINFTYSPYFGGSDVPFGAVLDKDILHQVLDLQLDIEGLVATYEGQNVTLKDLCLAPLAPYNNNCTILSVLNYFQNSHAVLDHSIGDDFFVYADFHSHFLYCVSAPASLNDTTLLHDPCLGTFGGPVFPWLALGGYDETNYNNATALVITFPLNNYLNDTVKLGKALAWEKEFISFMKNYKNPNLTVAFSAERSIEDELDRESNSDIRTIVISYAIMFIYISLALGHIHSFNRVMVDSKISLGIAGILIVLSSVASSLGIFSYFGIPLTLIVIEVIPFLVLAVGVDNIFIIVQTYQRDERMPQEELHQQIGRILGDVAPSMFLSSFSETVAFFLGALSNMPAVRTFSLFAGLAVFIDFLLQISCFVSLLGLDAKRQEGNRLDIICCVKLPEGQEAKTESFLFRFFKKVYAPFILKEWVRPIIVAVFVGMLSFSIAVVNKVEIGLDQKLSMPDDSYVLDYFKNLTEYLHTGAPVYFVVEDGLNYSSPEGQNVVCGGVGCNNNSLVQQVYAASLISNYTTIAFTPSSWLDDYFDWVKPQSTCCRYYNNTGTFCNASVVNSSCVHCRPMTPSGKQRPEGDDFMRFLPMFLSDNPNVKCGKGGHAAYATAVDLHPNNTGVGATYFMTYHTILKESPDYIDALKMARILAENISQSMDHKVFAYSVFYVFYEQYLTIAYDTALNLSVSLASIFVVTTVLLGFELWSAVIVSLTIAMILVNMFGVMWLWNISLNAVSLVNLVMCCGISVEFCSHIVRAFSISVKKNRVERAEEALEVNTFFGITLTKFGGILILALSKSQIFQVFYFRMYLAIVLLGATHGLIFLPVLLSYIGPTVNKAKVFAANQRYAGTERERLLNY
;
A
#
# COMPACT_ATOMS: atom_id res chain seq x y z
N LEU A 1 57.94 31.03 -23.30
CA LEU A 1 58.63 31.99 -22.42
C LEU A 1 58.92 31.29 -21.10
N ASN A 2 60.22 30.99 -20.87
CA ASN A 2 60.92 30.65 -19.61
C ASN A 2 60.39 29.45 -18.78
N SER A 3 61.15 28.43 -18.36
CA SER A 3 62.61 28.29 -18.12
C SER A 3 63.00 26.81 -17.90
N ILE A 4 64.16 26.43 -18.46
CA ILE A 4 64.99 25.21 -18.35
C ILE A 4 65.85 25.31 -17.05
N PRO A 5 66.31 24.23 -16.32
CA PRO A 5 67.37 23.27 -16.75
C PRO A 5 67.18 21.79 -16.33
N ARG A 6 67.60 20.76 -17.08
CA ARG A 6 68.91 20.33 -17.65
C ARG A 6 69.92 19.74 -16.63
N GLY A 7 70.31 18.48 -16.90
CA GLY A 7 71.64 17.89 -16.61
C GLY A 7 71.57 16.50 -15.96
N THR A 8 71.74 15.36 -16.67
CA THR A 8 73.00 14.66 -17.09
C THR A 8 73.91 14.31 -15.90
N THR A 9 74.36 13.07 -15.65
CA THR A 9 75.38 12.32 -16.46
C THR A 9 75.63 10.88 -15.93
N ASN A 10 75.95 9.96 -16.86
CA ASN A 10 77.05 8.96 -16.92
C ASN A 10 77.32 8.03 -15.72
N THR A 11 77.14 6.70 -15.83
CA THR A 11 78.00 5.67 -16.47
C THR A 11 79.42 5.50 -15.92
N ALA A 12 79.68 4.24 -15.54
CA ALA A 12 80.96 3.52 -15.40
C ALA A 12 81.65 3.54 -14.02
N GLN A 13 81.58 2.41 -13.32
CA GLN A 13 82.76 1.57 -13.05
C GLN A 13 82.37 0.23 -12.42
N MET A 14 83.00 -0.82 -12.94
CA MET A 14 82.87 -2.22 -12.56
C MET A 14 84.22 -2.67 -11.94
N ILE A 15 84.20 -3.79 -11.20
CA ILE A 15 85.33 -4.61 -10.70
C ILE A 15 85.90 -4.05 -9.37
N THR A 16 85.92 -4.73 -8.21
CA THR A 16 86.19 -6.14 -7.87
C THR A 16 85.84 -6.34 -6.38
N VAL A 17 85.36 -7.52 -5.97
CA VAL A 17 85.91 -8.35 -4.87
C VAL A 17 84.97 -9.56 -4.72
N PHE A 18 85.47 -10.68 -5.21
CA PHE A 18 84.97 -12.03 -4.96
C PHE A 18 85.44 -12.44 -3.56
N LEU A 19 84.52 -12.83 -2.66
CA LEU A 19 84.80 -13.73 -1.55
C LEU A 19 83.55 -14.58 -1.28
N LEU A 20 83.64 -15.81 -1.77
CA LEU A 20 82.98 -17.05 -1.34
C LEU A 20 81.96 -16.93 -0.18
N SER A 21 80.68 -16.92 -0.55
CA SER A 21 79.61 -17.49 0.28
C SER A 21 78.94 -18.57 -0.55
N PHE A 22 79.31 -19.83 -0.32
CA PHE A 22 78.50 -20.97 -0.74
C PHE A 22 77.14 -20.86 -0.03
N CYS A 23 76.15 -20.28 -0.71
CA CYS A 23 74.77 -20.47 -0.31
C CYS A 23 74.37 -21.85 -0.84
N GLN A 24 74.14 -22.82 0.05
CA GLN A 24 73.51 -24.09 -0.33
C GLN A 24 72.17 -23.76 -0.98
N VAL A 25 72.04 -24.01 -2.29
CA VAL A 25 70.74 -24.07 -2.95
C VAL A 25 70.11 -25.38 -2.48
N GLU A 26 69.22 -25.33 -1.48
CA GLU A 26 68.39 -26.47 -1.13
C GLU A 26 67.55 -26.86 -2.35
N ALA A 27 67.63 -28.13 -2.74
CA ALA A 27 66.79 -28.67 -3.81
C ALA A 27 65.32 -28.61 -3.35
N GLN A 28 64.47 -28.03 -4.21
CA GLN A 28 63.03 -27.91 -3.97
C GLN A 28 62.40 -29.31 -3.88
N HIS A 29 61.62 -29.57 -2.84
CA HIS A 29 61.02 -30.88 -2.55
C HIS A 29 59.58 -30.74 -2.04
N CYS A 30 58.84 -31.84 -2.04
CA CYS A 30 57.49 -31.91 -1.50
C CYS A 30 57.51 -32.07 0.02
N VAL A 31 56.38 -31.84 0.69
CA VAL A 31 56.19 -32.16 2.11
C VAL A 31 55.35 -33.43 2.27
N TRP A 32 54.43 -33.68 1.33
CA TRP A 32 53.63 -34.89 1.23
C TRP A 32 53.45 -35.37 -0.22
N TYR A 33 52.95 -36.60 -0.38
CA TYR A 33 52.48 -37.14 -1.65
C TYR A 33 51.55 -38.34 -1.41
N GLY A 34 50.31 -38.28 -1.91
CA GLY A 34 49.29 -39.33 -1.75
C GLY A 34 48.55 -39.29 -0.40
N GLU A 35 47.53 -40.13 -0.28
CA GLU A 35 46.67 -40.28 0.91
C GLU A 35 46.87 -41.68 1.54
N CYS A 36 46.91 -41.78 2.87
CA CYS A 36 47.16 -43.04 3.59
C CYS A 36 46.15 -43.28 4.71
N GLY A 37 46.44 -42.82 5.94
CA GLY A 37 45.59 -43.11 7.11
C GLY A 37 44.27 -42.35 7.09
N GLU A 38 43.24 -42.87 7.78
CA GLU A 38 41.98 -42.14 7.98
C GLU A 38 42.10 -41.15 9.14
N SER A 39 41.38 -40.02 9.03
CA SER A 39 41.31 -39.02 10.08
C SER A 39 40.51 -39.54 11.27
N VAL A 40 41.16 -39.53 12.44
CA VAL A 40 40.55 -40.02 13.69
C VAL A 40 39.41 -39.12 14.15
N LYS A 41 39.46 -37.82 13.81
CA LYS A 41 38.48 -36.81 14.23
C LYS A 41 37.39 -36.55 13.18
N VAL A 42 37.66 -36.78 11.89
CA VAL A 42 36.72 -36.52 10.79
C VAL A 42 36.52 -37.80 9.98
N PRO A 43 35.45 -38.58 10.26
CA PRO A 43 35.21 -39.87 9.61
C PRO A 43 35.13 -39.77 8.08
N GLY A 44 35.78 -40.71 7.38
CA GLY A 44 35.76 -40.77 5.90
C GLY A 44 36.71 -39.82 5.17
N LYS A 45 37.47 -38.97 5.89
CA LYS A 45 38.56 -38.18 5.32
C LYS A 45 39.92 -38.82 5.63
N LYS A 46 40.93 -38.60 4.79
CA LYS A 46 42.27 -39.20 4.92
C LYS A 46 43.37 -38.18 5.20
N TYR A 47 44.41 -38.62 5.90
CA TYR A 47 45.67 -37.90 6.06
C TYR A 47 46.55 -38.05 4.82
N ASN A 48 47.34 -37.00 4.53
CA ASN A 48 48.35 -37.03 3.50
C ASN A 48 49.60 -37.80 3.97
N CYS A 49 50.28 -38.48 3.06
CA CYS A 49 51.47 -39.26 3.38
C CYS A 49 52.73 -38.42 3.34
N LYS A 50 53.58 -38.56 4.36
CA LYS A 50 54.86 -37.87 4.44
C LYS A 50 55.74 -38.25 3.26
N TYR A 51 56.17 -37.25 2.49
CA TYR A 51 57.07 -37.45 1.35
C TYR A 51 57.91 -36.20 1.13
N THR A 52 59.23 -36.34 1.26
CA THR A 52 60.20 -35.25 1.15
C THR A 52 61.04 -35.33 -0.14
N GLY A 53 60.55 -36.01 -1.17
CA GLY A 53 61.25 -36.15 -2.46
C GLY A 53 60.89 -35.05 -3.46
N SER A 54 61.42 -35.17 -4.69
CA SER A 54 61.13 -34.25 -5.78
C SER A 54 59.70 -34.41 -6.32
N PRO A 55 59.09 -33.37 -6.91
CA PRO A 55 57.76 -33.46 -7.53
C PRO A 55 57.66 -34.57 -8.58
N ILE A 56 56.51 -35.27 -8.61
CA ILE A 56 56.27 -36.46 -9.44
C ILE A 56 55.34 -36.09 -10.62
N PRO A 57 55.61 -36.52 -11.86
CA PRO A 57 54.71 -36.31 -12.99
C PRO A 57 53.33 -36.93 -12.76
N LEU A 58 52.27 -36.14 -12.96
CA LEU A 58 50.88 -36.59 -12.79
C LEU A 58 50.49 -37.64 -13.85
N GLN A 59 49.71 -38.64 -13.43
CA GLN A 59 49.15 -39.68 -14.31
C GLN A 59 48.08 -39.09 -15.25
N SER A 60 47.92 -39.69 -16.44
CA SER A 60 47.00 -39.18 -17.48
C SER A 60 45.53 -39.11 -17.05
N GLU A 61 45.10 -39.97 -16.13
CA GLU A 61 43.75 -39.97 -15.56
C GLU A 61 43.45 -38.71 -14.73
N GLY A 62 44.49 -38.01 -14.26
CA GLY A 62 44.36 -36.80 -13.45
C GLY A 62 44.42 -35.49 -14.23
N TYR A 63 44.63 -35.51 -15.55
CA TYR A 63 44.81 -34.29 -16.33
C TYR A 63 43.56 -33.41 -16.34
N ASP A 64 42.38 -34.00 -16.57
CA ASP A 64 41.12 -33.24 -16.56
C ASP A 64 40.84 -32.60 -15.18
N LEU A 65 41.16 -33.32 -14.10
CA LEU A 65 41.04 -32.82 -12.73
C LEU A 65 42.03 -31.68 -12.44
N LEU A 66 43.25 -31.78 -12.96
CA LEU A 66 44.27 -30.74 -12.83
C LEU A 66 43.87 -29.47 -13.59
N THR A 67 43.40 -29.60 -14.83
CA THR A 67 42.94 -28.47 -15.65
C THR A 67 41.70 -27.82 -15.04
N GLU A 68 40.83 -28.59 -14.39
CA GLU A 68 39.63 -28.08 -13.71
C GLU A 68 39.94 -27.31 -12.42
N LEU A 69 40.80 -27.88 -11.55
CA LEU A 69 41.05 -27.35 -10.21
C LEU A 69 42.23 -26.38 -10.15
N CYS A 70 43.31 -26.66 -10.86
CA CYS A 70 44.55 -25.90 -10.75
C CYS A 70 45.14 -25.66 -12.15
N PRO A 71 44.43 -24.93 -13.03
CA PRO A 71 44.85 -24.72 -14.42
C PRO A 71 46.23 -24.05 -14.53
N GLY A 72 46.62 -23.28 -13.51
CA GLY A 72 47.94 -22.66 -13.43
C GLY A 72 49.11 -23.65 -13.41
N TYR A 73 48.89 -24.94 -13.16
CA TYR A 73 49.91 -25.99 -13.18
C TYR A 73 49.82 -26.95 -14.38
N ASP A 74 48.91 -26.72 -15.31
CA ASP A 74 48.79 -27.53 -16.53
C ASP A 74 49.81 -27.08 -17.59
N TYR A 75 51.10 -27.16 -17.26
CA TYR A 75 52.20 -26.84 -18.16
C TYR A 75 53.40 -27.79 -17.98
N GLY A 76 54.18 -27.98 -19.05
CA GLY A 76 55.37 -28.83 -19.05
C GLY A 76 55.09 -30.31 -18.76
N ASN A 77 55.97 -30.97 -17.99
CA ASN A 77 55.86 -32.38 -17.60
C ASN A 77 54.89 -32.62 -16.41
N ARG A 78 54.15 -31.59 -15.96
CA ARG A 78 53.15 -31.67 -14.87
C ARG A 78 53.69 -32.38 -13.62
N SER A 79 54.94 -32.07 -13.26
CA SER A 79 55.60 -32.58 -12.05
C SER A 79 55.06 -31.86 -10.83
N LEU A 80 54.28 -32.56 -10.00
CA LEU A 80 53.49 -31.99 -8.90
C LEU A 80 53.71 -32.77 -7.59
N CYS A 81 53.39 -32.13 -6.46
CA CYS A 81 53.45 -32.76 -5.14
C CYS A 81 52.13 -33.44 -4.73
N CYS A 82 51.27 -33.78 -5.70
CA CYS A 82 50.01 -34.47 -5.44
C CYS A 82 49.69 -35.57 -6.44
N ASN A 83 48.81 -36.51 -6.05
CA ASN A 83 48.29 -37.58 -6.91
C ASN A 83 46.82 -37.36 -7.31
N VAL A 84 46.29 -38.25 -8.15
CA VAL A 84 44.92 -38.16 -8.69
C VAL A 84 43.86 -38.25 -7.57
N ASP A 85 44.10 -39.06 -6.55
CA ASP A 85 43.16 -39.21 -5.43
C ASP A 85 43.07 -37.93 -4.58
N GLN A 86 44.21 -37.27 -4.30
CA GLN A 86 44.25 -35.97 -3.63
C GLN A 86 43.50 -34.89 -4.41
N LEU A 87 43.62 -34.87 -5.74
CA LEU A 87 42.84 -33.95 -6.58
C LEU A 87 41.33 -34.24 -6.51
N ARG A 88 40.93 -35.51 -6.50
CA ARG A 88 39.51 -35.91 -6.37
C ARG A 88 38.95 -35.51 -4.99
N THR A 89 39.73 -35.71 -3.94
CA THR A 89 39.37 -35.28 -2.57
C THR A 89 39.28 -33.76 -2.48
N LEU A 90 40.22 -33.04 -3.08
CA LEU A 90 40.21 -31.57 -3.13
C LEU A 90 38.95 -31.04 -3.84
N LYS A 91 38.57 -31.64 -4.98
CA LYS A 91 37.33 -31.29 -5.69
C LYS A 91 36.10 -31.46 -4.81
N GLY A 92 35.98 -32.58 -4.12
CA GLY A 92 34.85 -32.83 -3.21
C GLY A 92 34.77 -31.80 -2.08
N SER A 93 35.90 -31.36 -1.54
CA SER A 93 35.95 -30.36 -0.46
C SER A 93 35.66 -28.93 -0.96
N LEU A 94 36.00 -28.60 -2.21
CA LEU A 94 35.75 -27.27 -2.80
C LEU A 94 34.35 -27.09 -3.39
N GLN A 95 33.54 -28.16 -3.47
CA GLN A 95 32.24 -28.16 -4.12
C GLN A 95 31.24 -27.19 -3.48
N LEU A 96 31.20 -27.11 -2.15
CA LEU A 96 30.30 -26.19 -1.43
C LEU A 96 30.73 -24.72 -1.58
N PRO A 97 32.01 -24.32 -1.33
CA PRO A 97 32.47 -22.96 -1.62
C PRO A 97 32.26 -22.52 -3.07
N LEU A 98 32.41 -23.45 -4.02
CA LEU A 98 32.19 -23.21 -5.45
C LEU A 98 30.73 -22.82 -5.75
N GLN A 99 29.75 -23.45 -5.10
CA GLN A 99 28.34 -23.12 -5.30
C GLN A 99 28.03 -21.66 -4.93
N PHE A 100 28.66 -21.11 -3.90
CA PHE A 100 28.40 -19.73 -3.45
C PHE A 100 29.29 -18.69 -4.11
N LEU A 101 30.60 -18.96 -4.26
CA LEU A 101 31.57 -17.97 -4.72
C LEU A 101 31.74 -17.93 -6.24
N SER A 102 31.18 -18.89 -6.99
CA SER A 102 31.24 -18.89 -8.46
C SER A 102 30.49 -17.73 -9.14
N ARG A 103 29.75 -16.91 -8.38
CA ARG A 103 29.18 -15.64 -8.85
C ARG A 103 30.24 -14.58 -9.12
N CYS A 104 31.39 -14.63 -8.44
CA CYS A 104 32.54 -13.77 -8.70
C CYS A 104 33.77 -14.64 -9.00
N PRO A 105 34.10 -14.87 -10.29
CA PRO A 105 35.20 -15.73 -10.71
C PRO A 105 36.54 -15.33 -10.10
N ALA A 106 36.84 -14.04 -9.99
CA ALA A 106 38.07 -13.54 -9.36
C ALA A 106 38.19 -13.98 -7.88
N CYS A 107 37.08 -13.92 -7.13
CA CYS A 107 37.02 -14.40 -5.76
C CYS A 107 37.32 -15.91 -5.67
N PHE A 108 36.58 -16.72 -6.42
CA PHE A 108 36.74 -18.17 -6.37
C PHE A 108 38.13 -18.61 -6.86
N PHE A 109 38.68 -17.96 -7.89
CA PHE A 109 40.03 -18.23 -8.39
C PHE A 109 41.10 -17.97 -7.32
N ASN A 110 41.02 -16.85 -6.60
CA ASN A 110 41.96 -16.55 -5.51
C ASN A 110 41.88 -17.61 -4.40
N LEU A 111 40.66 -18.04 -4.04
CA LEU A 111 40.44 -19.12 -3.05
C LEU A 111 41.01 -20.46 -3.52
N MET A 112 40.78 -20.81 -4.79
CA MET A 112 41.26 -22.04 -5.39
C MET A 112 42.79 -22.09 -5.41
N ASN A 113 43.44 -20.97 -5.75
CA ASN A 113 44.90 -20.85 -5.72
C ASN A 113 45.50 -21.11 -4.33
N LEU A 114 44.82 -20.69 -3.26
CA LEU A 114 45.26 -20.98 -1.89
C LEU A 114 45.37 -22.49 -1.64
N PHE A 115 44.37 -23.26 -2.06
CA PHE A 115 44.36 -24.72 -1.88
C PHE A 115 45.24 -25.47 -2.88
N CYS A 116 45.34 -24.97 -4.11
CA CYS A 116 46.22 -25.54 -5.14
C CYS A 116 47.70 -25.44 -4.73
N GLU A 117 48.13 -24.28 -4.23
CA GLU A 117 49.49 -24.09 -3.72
C GLU A 117 49.77 -24.99 -2.51
N LEU A 118 48.84 -25.02 -1.55
CA LEU A 118 48.92 -25.88 -0.37
C LEU A 118 49.06 -27.37 -0.74
N THR A 119 48.29 -27.85 -1.73
CA THR A 119 48.13 -29.30 -1.96
C THR A 119 49.09 -29.86 -3.01
N CYS A 120 49.28 -29.14 -4.13
CA CYS A 120 49.87 -29.70 -5.35
C CYS A 120 51.13 -28.98 -5.84
N SER A 121 51.48 -27.83 -5.25
CA SER A 121 52.60 -26.99 -5.72
C SER A 121 53.92 -27.77 -5.82
N PRO A 122 54.69 -27.61 -6.91
CA PRO A 122 56.02 -28.22 -7.02
C PRO A 122 57.04 -27.58 -6.07
N HIS A 123 56.70 -26.45 -5.43
CA HIS A 123 57.57 -25.69 -4.53
C HIS A 123 57.11 -25.74 -3.06
N GLN A 124 56.36 -26.78 -2.70
CA GLN A 124 55.66 -26.91 -1.43
C GLN A 124 56.54 -26.67 -0.18
N SER A 125 57.80 -27.12 -0.18
CA SER A 125 58.72 -26.96 0.95
C SER A 125 59.13 -25.50 1.24
N GLN A 126 58.88 -24.55 0.33
CA GLN A 126 59.26 -23.14 0.51
C GLN A 126 58.36 -22.41 1.50
N PHE A 127 57.09 -22.81 1.58
CA PHE A 127 56.04 -22.11 2.34
C PHE A 127 55.25 -23.03 3.26
N MET A 128 55.66 -24.30 3.42
CA MET A 128 54.95 -25.26 4.27
C MET A 128 55.92 -26.08 5.12
N ASN A 129 55.54 -26.30 6.38
CA ASN A 129 56.32 -27.08 7.34
C ASN A 129 55.41 -28.08 8.08
N ALA A 130 55.74 -29.36 8.08
CA ALA A 130 54.97 -30.37 8.81
C ALA A 130 55.41 -30.45 10.28
N THR A 131 54.56 -30.00 11.21
CA THR A 131 54.88 -29.88 12.64
C THR A 131 54.63 -31.17 13.41
N LYS A 132 53.56 -31.90 13.09
CA LYS A 132 53.26 -33.20 13.69
C LYS A 132 53.09 -34.24 12.59
N VAL A 133 53.89 -35.28 12.68
CA VAL A 133 53.96 -36.34 11.68
C VAL A 133 54.08 -37.66 12.42
N ASP A 134 53.21 -38.61 12.10
CA ASP A 134 53.35 -40.02 12.49
C ASP A 134 54.31 -40.72 11.49
N ASN A 135 54.70 -41.98 11.72
CA ASN A 135 55.67 -42.69 10.87
C ASN A 135 55.35 -42.65 9.35
N ILE A 136 54.08 -42.46 8.98
CA ILE A 136 53.61 -42.36 7.58
C ILE A 136 52.70 -41.12 7.35
N ASN A 137 51.92 -40.67 8.33
CA ASN A 137 50.87 -39.65 8.14
C ASN A 137 51.31 -38.24 8.59
N VAL A 138 50.91 -37.23 7.83
CA VAL A 138 51.01 -35.82 8.26
C VAL A 138 49.77 -35.46 9.09
N LEU A 139 49.97 -35.12 10.36
CA LEU A 139 48.90 -34.86 11.33
C LEU A 139 48.66 -33.37 11.58
N GLU A 140 49.65 -32.52 11.32
CA GLU A 140 49.57 -31.06 11.46
C GLU A 140 50.62 -30.39 10.58
N VAL A 141 50.25 -29.30 9.92
CA VAL A 141 51.18 -28.48 9.12
C VAL A 141 51.03 -27.00 9.44
N GLN A 142 52.14 -26.27 9.38
CA GLN A 142 52.17 -24.81 9.32
C GLN A 142 52.25 -24.38 7.87
N TYR A 143 51.36 -23.47 7.48
CA TYR A 143 51.31 -22.92 6.13
C TYR A 143 51.57 -21.41 6.16
N TYR A 144 52.67 -20.98 5.54
CA TYR A 144 53.09 -19.57 5.51
C TYR A 144 52.46 -18.86 4.32
N ILE A 145 51.61 -17.86 4.59
CA ILE A 145 50.81 -17.16 3.58
C ILE A 145 51.09 -15.66 3.64
N GLY A 146 51.21 -15.01 2.49
CA GLY A 146 51.28 -13.56 2.38
C GLY A 146 50.07 -12.88 3.02
N GLN A 147 50.31 -11.87 3.85
CA GLN A 147 49.23 -11.02 4.37
C GLN A 147 48.57 -10.24 3.22
N THR A 148 49.38 -9.80 2.25
CA THR A 148 48.90 -9.13 1.03
C THR A 148 48.01 -10.04 0.20
N PHE A 149 48.41 -11.30 -0.02
CA PHE A 149 47.59 -12.32 -0.69
C PHE A 149 46.26 -12.54 0.04
N SER A 150 46.31 -12.76 1.36
CA SER A 150 45.13 -13.04 2.19
C SER A 150 44.13 -11.88 2.15
N ASN A 151 44.62 -10.64 2.26
CA ASN A 151 43.80 -9.45 2.18
C ASN A 151 43.20 -9.25 0.78
N ALA A 152 43.96 -9.51 -0.28
CA ALA A 152 43.46 -9.42 -1.66
C ALA A 152 42.36 -10.46 -1.94
N MET A 153 42.56 -11.71 -1.50
CA MET A 153 41.59 -12.79 -1.60
C MET A 153 40.27 -12.43 -0.89
N TYR A 154 40.35 -12.01 0.38
CA TYR A 154 39.16 -11.60 1.15
C TYR A 154 38.43 -10.41 0.51
N ASN A 155 39.17 -9.37 0.09
CA ASN A 155 38.57 -8.18 -0.50
C ASN A 155 37.88 -8.46 -1.85
N ALA A 156 38.33 -9.47 -2.60
CA ALA A 156 37.66 -9.90 -3.83
C ALA A 156 36.34 -10.64 -3.54
N CYS A 157 36.20 -11.25 -2.36
CA CYS A 157 35.07 -12.13 -1.99
C CYS A 157 34.01 -11.47 -1.09
N ARG A 158 34.38 -10.44 -0.31
CA ARG A 158 33.55 -9.83 0.75
C ARG A 158 32.17 -9.33 0.31
N ASP A 159 32.04 -8.94 -0.95
CA ASP A 159 30.82 -8.31 -1.47
C ASP A 159 29.87 -9.32 -2.15
N VAL A 160 30.31 -10.57 -2.39
CA VAL A 160 29.55 -11.62 -3.11
C VAL A 160 28.27 -11.98 -2.37
N GLN A 161 27.14 -12.01 -3.08
CA GLN A 161 25.82 -12.29 -2.50
C GLN A 161 25.34 -13.72 -2.77
N ALA A 162 24.53 -14.24 -1.85
CA ALA A 162 23.73 -15.44 -2.05
C ALA A 162 22.30 -15.02 -2.44
N PRO A 163 21.87 -15.16 -3.71
CA PRO A 163 20.60 -14.62 -4.22
C PRO A 163 19.34 -15.27 -3.61
N SER A 164 19.38 -16.56 -3.28
CA SER A 164 18.24 -17.27 -2.68
C SER A 164 17.98 -16.89 -1.22
N SER A 165 18.98 -16.37 -0.52
CA SER A 165 18.91 -16.02 0.90
C SER A 165 19.16 -14.55 1.23
N ASN A 166 19.50 -13.72 0.24
CA ASN A 166 19.70 -12.28 0.39
C ASN A 166 20.80 -11.87 1.40
N VAL A 167 21.76 -12.77 1.67
CA VAL A 167 22.91 -12.54 2.59
C VAL A 167 24.23 -12.58 1.83
N LYS A 168 25.32 -12.08 2.44
CA LYS A 168 26.67 -12.23 1.86
C LYS A 168 27.10 -13.70 1.90
N ALA A 169 27.72 -14.17 0.83
CA ALA A 169 28.19 -15.56 0.73
C ALA A 169 29.18 -15.93 1.85
N LEU A 170 29.99 -14.98 2.31
CA LEU A 170 30.93 -15.17 3.42
C LEU A 170 30.24 -15.40 4.78
N SER A 171 29.01 -14.93 4.98
CA SER A 171 28.25 -15.29 6.20
C SER A 171 28.02 -16.80 6.30
N LEU A 172 27.98 -17.50 5.16
CA LEU A 172 27.83 -18.96 5.10
C LEU A 172 29.18 -19.72 5.18
N LEU A 173 30.30 -19.06 4.83
CA LEU A 173 31.61 -19.70 4.64
C LEU A 173 32.66 -19.34 5.69
N CYS A 174 32.38 -18.38 6.58
CA CYS A 174 33.30 -17.89 7.60
C CYS A 174 33.02 -18.44 9.01
N GLY A 175 31.91 -19.18 9.19
CA GLY A 175 31.46 -19.68 10.50
C GLY A 175 30.96 -18.59 11.46
N LYS A 176 30.88 -17.35 10.97
CA LYS A 176 30.41 -16.13 11.64
C LYS A 176 29.81 -15.18 10.60
N ASP A 177 29.11 -14.13 11.05
CA ASP A 177 28.57 -13.09 10.16
C ASP A 177 29.68 -12.44 9.32
N ALA A 178 29.37 -12.09 8.07
CA ALA A 178 30.28 -11.40 7.17
C ALA A 178 30.80 -10.06 7.73
N LYS A 179 30.08 -9.39 8.64
CA LYS A 179 30.54 -8.16 9.31
C LYS A 179 31.74 -8.39 10.23
N ASP A 180 31.76 -9.54 10.93
CA ASP A 180 32.82 -9.92 11.87
C ASP A 180 33.90 -10.79 11.21
N CYS A 181 33.67 -11.18 9.95
CA CYS A 181 34.61 -11.92 9.13
C CYS A 181 35.70 -10.99 8.59
N ASN A 182 36.97 -11.37 8.75
CA ASN A 182 38.15 -10.70 8.23
C ASN A 182 39.03 -11.69 7.44
N ALA A 183 40.10 -11.21 6.80
CA ALA A 183 40.91 -12.05 5.93
C ALA A 183 41.59 -13.23 6.66
N THR A 184 42.04 -13.02 7.89
CA THR A 184 42.81 -14.01 8.65
C THR A 184 41.91 -15.03 9.33
N ASN A 185 40.80 -14.58 9.94
CA ASN A 185 39.86 -15.46 10.63
C ASN A 185 39.13 -16.38 9.65
N TRP A 186 38.85 -15.92 8.41
CA TRP A 186 38.25 -16.74 7.38
C TRP A 186 39.16 -17.92 7.00
N ILE A 187 40.44 -17.65 6.76
CA ILE A 187 41.44 -18.69 6.44
C ILE A 187 41.65 -19.62 7.63
N GLN A 188 41.72 -19.08 8.86
CA GLN A 188 41.80 -19.89 10.07
C GLN A 188 40.59 -20.82 10.23
N TYR A 189 39.38 -20.33 9.94
CA TYR A 189 38.16 -21.14 9.99
C TYR A 189 38.18 -22.27 8.96
N MET A 190 38.59 -21.97 7.71
CA MET A 190 38.71 -23.01 6.66
C MET A 190 39.73 -24.10 7.02
N PHE A 191 40.80 -23.74 7.72
CA PHE A 191 41.87 -24.65 8.09
C PHE A 191 41.72 -25.31 9.47
N ASN A 192 40.71 -24.89 10.24
CA ASN A 192 40.38 -25.51 11.52
C ASN A 192 39.67 -26.85 11.28
N ILE A 193 40.07 -27.89 12.02
CA ILE A 193 39.45 -29.21 12.00
C ILE A 193 38.02 -29.22 12.56
N GLU A 194 37.69 -28.24 13.41
CA GLU A 194 36.37 -28.11 14.05
C GLU A 194 35.25 -27.79 13.06
N ASN A 195 35.57 -27.34 11.84
CA ASN A 195 34.57 -27.09 10.79
C ASN A 195 33.97 -28.39 10.18
N GLY A 196 34.46 -29.56 10.59
CA GLY A 196 33.99 -30.88 10.12
C GLY A 196 34.35 -31.22 8.67
N GLN A 197 35.03 -30.32 7.94
CA GLN A 197 35.41 -30.50 6.53
C GLN A 197 36.91 -30.80 6.36
N THR A 198 37.76 -30.20 7.19
CA THR A 198 39.22 -30.28 7.07
C THR A 198 39.77 -31.54 7.79
N PRO A 199 40.55 -32.41 7.12
CA PRO A 199 40.98 -33.72 7.66
C PRO A 199 41.95 -33.64 8.84
N PHE A 200 42.79 -32.61 8.88
CA PHE A 200 43.81 -32.36 9.91
C PHE A 200 44.04 -30.86 10.08
N PRO A 201 44.43 -30.38 11.27
CA PRO A 201 44.64 -28.96 11.49
C PRO A 201 45.78 -28.40 10.62
N ILE A 202 45.48 -27.29 9.93
CA ILE A 202 46.44 -26.50 9.17
C ILE A 202 46.59 -25.16 9.90
N ILE A 203 47.80 -24.80 10.29
CA ILE A 203 48.07 -23.58 11.06
C ILE A 203 48.56 -22.50 10.08
N PRO A 204 47.71 -21.53 9.69
CA PRO A 204 48.15 -20.44 8.82
C PRO A 204 49.02 -19.45 9.58
N ILE A 205 50.17 -19.10 9.01
CA ILE A 205 51.07 -18.05 9.51
C ILE A 205 51.10 -16.93 8.48
N PHE A 206 50.54 -15.79 8.84
CA PHE A 206 50.44 -14.65 7.94
C PHE A 206 51.66 -13.74 8.05
N SER A 207 52.42 -13.59 6.96
CA SER A 207 53.57 -12.69 6.88
C SER A 207 53.87 -12.37 5.41
N ASP A 208 54.24 -11.13 5.11
CA ASP A 208 54.74 -10.75 3.77
C ASP A 208 56.27 -10.89 3.65
N VAL A 209 56.95 -11.11 4.78
CA VAL A 209 58.40 -11.30 4.84
C VAL A 209 58.75 -12.75 5.22
N PRO A 210 59.91 -13.28 4.80
CA PRO A 210 60.34 -14.62 5.19
C PRO A 210 60.46 -14.76 6.71
N VAL A 211 59.86 -15.81 7.27
CA VAL A 211 59.87 -16.10 8.72
C VAL A 211 60.46 -17.50 8.91
N SER A 212 61.44 -17.63 9.80
CA SER A 212 62.07 -18.92 10.15
C SER A 212 62.63 -19.70 8.94
N GLY A 213 63.12 -18.99 7.91
CA GLY A 213 63.69 -19.60 6.70
C GLY A 213 62.65 -19.99 5.63
N TYR A 214 61.35 -19.84 5.91
CA TYR A 214 60.27 -20.08 4.95
C TYR A 214 59.85 -18.78 4.27
N THR A 215 59.63 -18.84 2.96
CA THR A 215 59.13 -17.73 2.14
C THR A 215 57.63 -17.89 1.95
N PRO A 216 56.77 -17.01 2.52
CA PRO A 216 55.32 -17.13 2.41
C PRO A 216 54.80 -17.12 0.97
N MET A 217 53.73 -17.88 0.71
CA MET A 217 53.07 -17.90 -0.60
C MET A 217 52.41 -16.54 -0.89
N ASN A 218 52.76 -15.91 -2.02
CA ASN A 218 52.21 -14.62 -2.43
C ASN A 218 52.05 -14.54 -3.95
N ASN A 219 51.28 -15.48 -4.51
CA ASN A 219 51.02 -15.55 -5.95
C ASN A 219 50.11 -14.41 -6.44
N LYS A 220 50.04 -14.24 -7.76
CA LYS A 220 49.15 -13.27 -8.41
C LYS A 220 47.70 -13.50 -7.97
N THR A 221 47.06 -12.44 -7.50
CA THR A 221 45.63 -12.39 -7.18
C THR A 221 44.92 -11.50 -8.19
N TYR A 222 43.64 -11.76 -8.42
CA TYR A 222 42.79 -10.91 -9.26
C TYR A 222 41.87 -10.07 -8.38
N ALA A 223 41.78 -8.78 -8.66
CA ALA A 223 40.81 -7.92 -8.01
C ALA A 223 39.40 -8.20 -8.57
N CYS A 224 38.33 -7.92 -7.79
CA CYS A 224 36.96 -8.15 -8.26
C CYS A 224 36.56 -7.29 -9.48
N THR A 225 37.30 -6.22 -9.78
CA THR A 225 37.13 -5.36 -10.96
C THR A 225 37.86 -5.86 -12.21
N GLU A 226 38.66 -6.92 -12.10
CA GLU A 226 39.49 -7.47 -13.19
C GLU A 226 38.88 -8.77 -13.74
N GLY A 227 38.95 -8.98 -15.05
CA GLY A 227 38.58 -10.25 -15.68
C GLY A 227 39.71 -11.29 -15.61
N LEU A 228 39.35 -12.57 -15.62
CA LEU A 228 40.30 -13.69 -15.64
C LEU A 228 40.83 -13.95 -17.06
N GLU A 229 42.00 -14.59 -17.15
CA GLU A 229 42.66 -14.94 -18.42
C GLU A 229 41.96 -16.09 -19.17
N ASP A 230 41.03 -16.80 -18.52
CA ASP A 230 40.23 -17.88 -19.10
C ASP A 230 38.98 -17.40 -19.88
N GLY A 231 38.80 -16.08 -20.01
CA GLY A 231 37.67 -15.45 -20.67
C GLY A 231 36.52 -15.06 -19.74
N SER A 232 36.62 -15.34 -18.43
CA SER A 232 35.61 -14.90 -17.45
C SER A 232 35.70 -13.39 -17.22
N GLY A 233 34.57 -12.68 -17.35
CA GLY A 233 34.48 -11.24 -17.13
C GLY A 233 34.69 -10.82 -15.65
N PRO A 234 34.87 -9.51 -15.39
CA PRO A 234 34.96 -8.97 -14.03
C PRO A 234 33.66 -9.18 -13.24
N CYS A 235 33.74 -9.10 -11.90
CA CYS A 235 32.58 -9.29 -11.03
C CYS A 235 31.56 -8.14 -11.20
N SER A 236 30.27 -8.45 -11.06
CA SER A 236 29.20 -7.45 -11.20
C SER A 236 29.24 -6.44 -10.04
N CYS A 237 28.62 -5.27 -10.23
CA CYS A 237 28.50 -4.23 -9.20
C CYS A 237 27.77 -4.75 -7.94
N GLN A 238 26.85 -5.71 -8.07
CA GLN A 238 26.20 -6.37 -6.94
C GLN A 238 27.15 -7.20 -6.08
N ASP A 239 28.09 -7.90 -6.73
CA ASP A 239 29.06 -8.79 -6.10
C ASP A 239 30.44 -8.13 -5.85
N CYS A 240 30.62 -6.87 -6.28
CA CYS A 240 31.81 -6.04 -6.11
C CYS A 240 31.43 -4.55 -6.13
N THR A 241 31.35 -3.91 -4.95
CA THR A 241 30.93 -2.50 -4.81
C THR A 241 31.83 -1.51 -5.57
N LYS A 242 33.10 -1.87 -5.78
CA LYS A 242 34.08 -1.05 -6.51
C LYS A 242 33.85 -1.02 -8.03
N ALA A 243 32.98 -1.88 -8.57
CA ALA A 243 32.68 -1.94 -9.99
C ALA A 243 31.52 -1.00 -10.43
N CYS A 244 30.89 -0.27 -9.50
CA CYS A 244 29.69 0.56 -9.76
C CYS A 244 30.00 1.98 -10.30
N GLY A 245 29.14 2.50 -11.20
CA GLY A 245 29.21 3.88 -11.74
C GLY A 245 28.44 4.95 -10.92
N PRO A 246 28.51 6.25 -11.31
CA PRO A 246 27.83 7.36 -10.61
C PRO A 246 26.29 7.37 -10.80
N LYS A 247 25.55 7.85 -9.80
CA LYS A 247 24.08 7.83 -9.72
C LYS A 247 23.38 8.83 -10.68
N PRO A 248 22.25 8.47 -11.32
CA PRO A 248 21.51 9.35 -12.24
C PRO A 248 20.60 10.38 -11.55
N VAL A 249 20.26 11.45 -12.28
CA VAL A 249 19.46 12.63 -11.86
C VAL A 249 18.23 12.78 -12.80
N PRO A 250 17.02 13.10 -12.31
CA PRO A 250 15.78 13.07 -13.12
C PRO A 250 15.57 14.27 -14.07
N PRO A 251 14.82 14.10 -15.18
CA PRO A 251 14.54 15.15 -16.19
C PRO A 251 13.29 16.03 -15.88
N PRO A 252 13.17 17.23 -16.51
CA PRO A 252 12.06 18.18 -16.30
C PRO A 252 10.83 18.00 -17.23
N LEU A 253 9.69 18.56 -16.79
CA LEU A 253 8.32 18.41 -17.35
C LEU A 253 7.98 19.34 -18.55
N PRO A 254 7.00 18.95 -19.41
CA PRO A 254 6.60 19.68 -20.63
C PRO A 254 5.46 20.75 -20.47
N PRO A 255 5.25 21.63 -21.47
CA PRO A 255 4.35 22.80 -21.43
C PRO A 255 2.87 22.55 -21.84
N PRO A 256 1.93 23.51 -21.55
CA PRO A 256 0.47 23.32 -21.60
C PRO A 256 -0.21 23.45 -22.97
N TRP A 257 -1.50 23.04 -23.00
CA TRP A 257 -2.35 22.73 -24.15
C TRP A 257 -2.98 23.95 -24.85
N THR A 258 -2.98 23.96 -26.18
CA THR A 258 -3.57 25.02 -27.03
C THR A 258 -4.44 24.40 -28.14
N ILE A 259 -5.52 25.07 -28.53
CA ILE A 259 -6.34 24.69 -29.69
C ILE A 259 -6.26 25.85 -30.69
N LEU A 260 -5.75 25.59 -31.90
CA LEU A 260 -5.55 26.60 -32.96
C LEU A 260 -4.68 27.80 -32.54
N GLY A 261 -3.71 27.59 -31.63
CA GLY A 261 -2.77 28.63 -31.20
C GLY A 261 -3.37 29.70 -30.26
N ILE A 262 -4.59 29.46 -29.74
CA ILE A 262 -5.23 30.29 -28.72
C ILE A 262 -5.62 29.39 -27.55
N ASP A 263 -5.65 29.94 -26.35
CA ASP A 263 -6.10 29.26 -25.14
C ASP A 263 -7.52 28.70 -25.33
N ALA A 264 -7.69 27.39 -25.10
CA ALA A 264 -8.88 26.61 -25.44
C ALA A 264 -10.18 27.18 -24.83
N MET A 265 -10.05 27.94 -23.74
CA MET A 265 -11.16 28.55 -23.02
C MET A 265 -11.82 29.72 -23.76
N THR A 266 -11.09 30.39 -24.66
CA THR A 266 -11.63 31.51 -25.45
C THR A 266 -12.59 31.08 -26.55
N VAL A 267 -12.42 29.89 -27.11
CA VAL A 267 -13.29 29.32 -28.15
C VAL A 267 -14.62 28.82 -27.56
N ILE A 268 -14.58 28.28 -26.34
CA ILE A 268 -15.75 27.78 -25.59
C ILE A 268 -16.70 28.94 -25.21
N MET A 269 -16.15 30.12 -24.91
CA MET A 269 -16.92 31.32 -24.54
C MET A 269 -17.66 31.99 -25.72
N TRP A 270 -17.32 31.66 -26.97
CA TRP A 270 -17.98 32.22 -28.15
C TRP A 270 -19.29 31.48 -28.50
N ILE A 271 -19.32 30.16 -28.25
CA ILE A 271 -20.47 29.28 -28.55
C ILE A 271 -21.61 29.48 -27.53
N SER A 272 -21.29 29.83 -26.28
CA SER A 272 -22.27 30.07 -25.21
C SER A 272 -23.06 31.37 -25.35
N TYR A 273 -22.57 32.33 -26.15
CA TYR A 273 -23.21 33.64 -26.35
C TYR A 273 -24.48 33.58 -27.23
N ILE A 274 -24.60 32.57 -28.10
CA ILE A 274 -25.77 32.40 -29.01
C ILE A 274 -27.00 31.84 -28.26
N ALA A 275 -26.81 31.15 -27.13
CA ALA A 275 -27.89 30.52 -26.37
C ALA A 275 -28.69 31.47 -25.46
N PHE A 276 -28.26 32.73 -25.31
CA PHE A 276 -28.82 33.72 -24.37
C PHE A 276 -30.21 34.27 -24.79
N LEU A 277 -30.63 34.17 -26.04
CA LEU A 277 -31.75 35.01 -26.53
C LEU A 277 -33.19 34.64 -26.09
N THR A 278 -33.46 33.62 -25.23
CA THR A 278 -34.85 33.12 -25.05
C THR A 278 -35.37 32.76 -23.63
N GLY A 279 -34.72 33.03 -22.49
CA GLY A 279 -35.00 32.26 -21.26
C GLY A 279 -35.84 32.79 -20.07
N GLY A 280 -36.11 34.10 -19.90
CA GLY A 280 -36.40 34.64 -18.55
C GLY A 280 -37.86 34.66 -18.03
N ASN A 281 -38.84 35.05 -18.85
CA ASN A 281 -40.22 35.36 -18.35
C ASN A 281 -41.22 34.19 -18.40
N VAL A 282 -40.84 33.07 -19.02
CA VAL A 282 -41.73 31.92 -19.27
C VAL A 282 -41.96 31.07 -18.01
N LEU A 283 -40.92 30.89 -17.18
CA LEU A 283 -40.94 29.99 -16.01
C LEU A 283 -42.02 30.34 -14.98
N ARG A 284 -42.25 31.64 -14.71
CA ARG A 284 -43.26 32.08 -13.72
C ARG A 284 -44.68 31.72 -14.14
N LEU A 285 -45.01 31.86 -15.43
CA LEU A 285 -46.33 31.53 -15.97
C LEU A 285 -46.59 30.03 -15.93
N ILE A 286 -45.56 29.23 -16.25
CA ILE A 286 -45.63 27.76 -16.20
C ILE A 286 -45.90 27.30 -14.77
N PHE A 287 -45.10 27.73 -13.79
CA PHE A 287 -45.25 27.28 -12.41
C PHE A 287 -46.56 27.77 -11.77
N SER A 288 -47.06 28.94 -12.15
CA SER A 288 -48.32 29.45 -11.62
C SER A 288 -49.54 28.67 -12.13
N SER A 289 -49.54 28.36 -13.43
CA SER A 289 -50.54 27.48 -14.04
C SER A 289 -50.49 26.07 -13.44
N TRP A 290 -49.28 25.53 -13.27
CA TRP A 290 -49.07 24.20 -12.69
C TRP A 290 -49.54 24.11 -11.24
N GLY A 291 -49.21 25.08 -10.39
CA GLY A 291 -49.66 25.10 -9.00
C GLY A 291 -51.18 25.17 -8.86
N SER A 292 -51.82 25.97 -9.70
CA SER A 292 -53.29 26.05 -9.79
C SER A 292 -53.91 24.69 -10.19
N PHE A 293 -53.29 23.98 -11.13
CA PHE A 293 -53.70 22.63 -11.53
C PHE A 293 -53.59 21.62 -10.38
N CYS A 294 -52.46 21.59 -9.66
CA CYS A 294 -52.23 20.69 -8.52
C CYS A 294 -53.28 20.88 -7.41
N VAL A 295 -53.67 22.12 -7.11
CA VAL A 295 -54.67 22.41 -6.06
C VAL A 295 -56.10 22.12 -6.53
N ARG A 296 -56.42 22.27 -7.83
CA ARG A 296 -57.75 21.94 -8.36
C ARG A 296 -58.00 20.43 -8.46
N HIS A 297 -56.97 19.65 -8.79
CA HIS A 297 -57.07 18.19 -8.98
C HIS A 297 -56.10 17.40 -8.09
N PRO A 298 -56.15 17.54 -6.76
CA PRO A 298 -55.16 16.95 -5.86
C PRO A 298 -55.19 15.42 -5.87
N SER A 299 -56.37 14.78 -5.98
CA SER A 299 -56.48 13.31 -6.00
C SER A 299 -55.81 12.66 -7.21
N VAL A 300 -55.89 13.30 -8.38
CA VAL A 300 -55.26 12.81 -9.63
C VAL A 300 -53.75 12.90 -9.53
N VAL A 301 -53.22 14.03 -9.05
CA VAL A 301 -51.79 14.24 -8.88
C VAL A 301 -51.20 13.28 -7.84
N LEU A 302 -51.87 13.13 -6.68
CA LEU A 302 -51.42 12.22 -5.62
C LEU A 302 -51.39 10.76 -6.07
N LEU A 303 -52.43 10.30 -6.78
CA LEU A 303 -52.47 8.93 -7.32
C LEU A 303 -51.37 8.73 -8.37
N GLY A 304 -51.17 9.69 -9.27
CA GLY A 304 -50.10 9.64 -10.28
C GLY A 304 -48.70 9.59 -9.66
N SER A 305 -48.42 10.43 -8.67
CA SER A 305 -47.14 10.43 -7.96
C SER A 305 -46.92 9.14 -7.17
N LEU A 306 -47.98 8.58 -6.55
CA LEU A 306 -47.88 7.32 -5.81
C LEU A 306 -47.54 6.15 -6.73
N ILE A 307 -48.19 6.06 -7.90
CA ILE A 307 -47.89 5.03 -8.91
C ILE A 307 -46.44 5.15 -9.38
N LEU A 308 -45.98 6.37 -9.65
CA LEU A 308 -44.59 6.61 -10.05
C LEU A 308 -43.61 6.12 -8.96
N VAL A 309 -43.80 6.55 -7.71
CA VAL A 309 -42.94 6.15 -6.58
C VAL A 309 -42.93 4.63 -6.39
N VAL A 310 -44.09 3.96 -6.45
CA VAL A 310 -44.16 2.49 -6.30
C VAL A 310 -43.45 1.78 -7.45
N ALA A 311 -43.62 2.26 -8.69
CA ALA A 311 -42.93 1.68 -9.85
C ALA A 311 -41.40 1.87 -9.77
N SER A 312 -40.94 3.06 -9.37
CA SER A 312 -39.52 3.37 -9.20
C SER A 312 -38.88 2.59 -8.05
N SER A 313 -39.53 2.55 -6.89
CA SER A 313 -39.03 1.86 -5.69
C SER A 313 -39.09 0.33 -5.79
N GLY A 314 -39.92 -0.23 -6.67
CA GLY A 314 -39.94 -1.68 -6.95
C GLY A 314 -38.58 -2.26 -7.35
N GLY A 315 -37.67 -1.44 -7.89
CA GLY A 315 -36.31 -1.85 -8.24
C GLY A 315 -35.43 -2.23 -7.05
N LEU A 316 -35.82 -1.85 -5.82
CA LEU A 316 -35.12 -2.24 -4.58
C LEU A 316 -35.05 -3.76 -4.38
N VAL A 317 -35.93 -4.55 -5.01
CA VAL A 317 -35.86 -6.02 -4.99
C VAL A 317 -34.59 -6.55 -5.66
N TYR A 318 -34.02 -5.81 -6.60
CA TYR A 318 -32.77 -6.15 -7.29
C TYR A 318 -31.54 -5.49 -6.65
N MET A 319 -31.67 -4.92 -5.45
CA MET A 319 -30.57 -4.27 -4.74
C MET A 319 -29.42 -5.26 -4.49
N ARG A 320 -28.21 -4.82 -4.84
CA ARG A 320 -26.95 -5.50 -4.51
C ARG A 320 -26.06 -4.55 -3.73
N ILE A 321 -25.42 -5.05 -2.68
CA ILE A 321 -24.51 -4.28 -1.84
C ILE A 321 -23.09 -4.79 -2.10
N THR A 322 -22.17 -3.89 -2.42
CA THR A 322 -20.74 -4.23 -2.53
C THR A 322 -20.08 -3.98 -1.17
N THR A 323 -19.51 -5.04 -0.58
CA THR A 323 -18.71 -4.98 0.66
C THR A 323 -17.22 -5.07 0.38
N ASP A 324 -16.82 -5.65 -0.76
CA ASP A 324 -15.41 -5.82 -1.12
C ASP A 324 -14.70 -4.45 -1.20
N PRO A 325 -13.67 -4.22 -0.35
CA PRO A 325 -12.95 -2.95 -0.33
C PRO A 325 -12.24 -2.65 -1.66
N VAL A 326 -11.80 -3.66 -2.42
CA VAL A 326 -11.09 -3.42 -3.69
C VAL A 326 -12.06 -2.82 -4.72
N ASP A 327 -13.30 -3.30 -4.78
CA ASP A 327 -14.32 -2.80 -5.72
C ASP A 327 -14.88 -1.43 -5.31
N LEU A 328 -14.85 -1.11 -4.00
CA LEU A 328 -15.27 0.18 -3.47
C LEU A 328 -14.27 1.30 -3.76
N TRP A 329 -12.97 1.01 -3.59
CA TRP A 329 -11.91 2.03 -3.58
C TRP A 329 -11.06 2.05 -4.85
N SER A 330 -11.02 0.97 -5.63
CA SER A 330 -10.24 0.88 -6.86
C SER A 330 -11.15 0.89 -8.09
N ALA A 331 -10.86 1.77 -9.06
CA ALA A 331 -11.58 1.76 -10.32
C ALA A 331 -11.24 0.49 -11.13
N PRO A 332 -12.21 -0.17 -11.77
CA PRO A 332 -11.95 -1.39 -12.55
C PRO A 332 -11.02 -1.15 -13.74
N THR A 333 -10.94 0.10 -14.23
CA THR A 333 -10.05 0.50 -15.32
C THR A 333 -8.74 1.13 -14.84
N SER A 334 -8.50 1.19 -13.51
CA SER A 334 -7.26 1.76 -12.96
C SER A 334 -6.04 0.92 -13.33
N GLN A 335 -4.87 1.54 -13.34
CA GLN A 335 -3.64 0.85 -13.66
C GLN A 335 -3.33 -0.23 -12.61
N ALA A 336 -3.46 0.06 -11.31
CA ALA A 336 -3.20 -0.93 -10.27
C ALA A 336 -4.17 -2.11 -10.33
N ARG A 337 -5.43 -1.89 -10.75
CA ARG A 337 -6.38 -3.00 -10.93
C ARG A 337 -6.00 -3.89 -12.11
N GLN A 338 -5.59 -3.31 -13.24
CA GLN A 338 -5.11 -4.09 -14.39
C GLN A 338 -3.83 -4.86 -14.06
N GLU A 339 -2.90 -4.25 -13.32
CA GLU A 339 -1.67 -4.89 -12.83
C GLU A 339 -2.00 -6.05 -11.88
N LYS A 340 -2.96 -5.86 -10.97
CA LYS A 340 -3.48 -6.92 -10.09
C LYS A 340 -4.09 -8.07 -10.90
N ASP A 341 -5.00 -7.79 -11.81
CA ASP A 341 -5.69 -8.81 -12.62
C ASP A 341 -4.68 -9.58 -13.50
N TYR A 342 -3.64 -8.91 -13.99
CA TYR A 342 -2.53 -9.55 -14.72
C TYR A 342 -1.71 -10.47 -13.81
N PHE A 343 -1.32 -10.01 -12.63
CA PHE A 343 -0.59 -10.83 -11.64
C PHE A 343 -1.41 -12.07 -11.25
N ASP A 344 -2.67 -11.85 -10.89
CA ASP A 344 -3.60 -12.87 -10.41
C ASP A 344 -3.90 -13.95 -11.47
N SER A 345 -3.89 -13.59 -12.76
CA SER A 345 -4.13 -14.54 -13.87
C SER A 345 -2.94 -15.44 -14.21
N HIS A 346 -1.70 -14.98 -13.99
CA HIS A 346 -0.49 -15.76 -14.30
C HIS A 346 0.06 -16.50 -13.08
N PHE A 347 0.10 -15.85 -11.91
CA PHE A 347 0.74 -16.40 -10.70
C PHE A 347 -0.28 -16.87 -9.65
N GLY A 348 -1.56 -16.64 -9.88
CA GLY A 348 -2.61 -16.82 -8.87
C GLY A 348 -2.70 -15.63 -7.91
N PRO A 349 -3.77 -15.58 -7.09
CA PRO A 349 -3.97 -14.48 -6.17
C PRO A 349 -2.94 -14.49 -5.04
N PHE A 350 -2.55 -13.30 -4.59
CA PHE A 350 -1.71 -13.15 -3.40
C PHE A 350 -2.33 -13.89 -2.20
N PHE A 351 -1.50 -14.62 -1.45
CA PHE A 351 -1.91 -15.45 -0.31
C PHE A 351 -2.52 -14.60 0.81
N ARG A 352 -3.40 -15.20 1.61
CA ARG A 352 -3.98 -14.54 2.78
C ARG A 352 -3.02 -14.67 3.96
N THR A 353 -2.84 -13.61 4.74
CA THR A 353 -1.91 -13.63 5.88
C THR A 353 -2.65 -13.67 7.21
N VAL A 354 -2.27 -14.63 8.05
CA VAL A 354 -2.62 -14.63 9.48
C VAL A 354 -1.35 -14.40 10.27
N GLN A 355 -1.27 -13.29 11.00
CA GLN A 355 -0.05 -12.87 11.69
C GLN A 355 -0.30 -12.64 13.18
N LEU A 356 0.67 -13.06 13.99
CA LEU A 356 0.73 -12.83 15.42
C LEU A 356 2.04 -12.11 15.74
N ILE A 357 1.96 -11.09 16.59
CA ILE A 357 3.08 -10.37 17.17
C ILE A 357 3.03 -10.62 18.67
N ILE A 358 4.01 -11.37 19.16
CA ILE A 358 4.09 -11.84 20.54
C ILE A 358 5.21 -11.08 21.23
N THR A 359 4.89 -10.44 22.35
CA THR A 359 5.84 -9.78 23.23
C THR A 359 5.75 -10.37 24.63
N SER A 360 6.80 -10.16 25.43
CA SER A 360 6.81 -10.57 26.84
C SER A 360 6.81 -9.33 27.73
N PRO A 361 5.89 -9.21 28.71
CA PRO A 361 5.95 -8.16 29.72
C PRO A 361 7.08 -8.38 30.73
N LEU A 362 7.72 -9.56 30.74
CA LEU A 362 8.83 -9.87 31.62
C LEU A 362 10.08 -9.10 31.16
N GLN A 363 10.66 -8.30 32.05
CA GLN A 363 11.88 -7.53 31.77
C GLN A 363 13.14 -8.30 32.20
N ILE A 364 13.29 -9.54 31.73
CA ILE A 364 14.46 -10.38 32.06
C ILE A 364 15.33 -10.50 30.82
N ASN A 365 16.29 -9.59 30.66
CA ASN A 365 17.37 -9.79 29.69
C ASN A 365 18.42 -10.70 30.33
N PHE A 366 18.83 -11.73 29.61
CA PHE A 366 19.86 -12.66 30.06
C PHE A 366 21.05 -12.62 29.10
N THR A 367 22.22 -13.03 29.58
CA THR A 367 23.46 -13.01 28.80
C THR A 367 23.94 -14.43 28.56
N TYR A 368 24.18 -14.76 27.30
CA TYR A 368 24.81 -16.01 26.87
C TYR A 368 26.32 -15.79 26.74
N SER A 369 27.11 -16.59 27.46
CA SER A 369 28.58 -16.55 27.41
C SER A 369 29.11 -17.77 26.65
N PRO A 370 29.62 -17.61 25.41
CA PRO A 370 30.08 -18.74 24.61
C PRO A 370 31.32 -19.43 25.22
N TYR A 371 31.31 -20.77 25.29
CA TYR A 371 32.41 -21.54 25.88
C TYR A 371 33.77 -21.35 25.18
N PHE A 372 33.78 -21.25 23.84
CA PHE A 372 35.00 -21.16 23.02
C PHE A 372 35.67 -19.76 22.99
N GLY A 373 35.53 -18.96 24.05
CA GLY A 373 36.24 -17.67 24.19
C GLY A 373 35.62 -16.52 23.38
N GLY A 374 34.29 -16.42 23.35
CA GLY A 374 33.55 -15.31 22.77
C GLY A 374 33.19 -14.21 23.78
N SER A 375 32.81 -13.03 23.29
CA SER A 375 32.19 -11.99 24.13
C SER A 375 30.80 -12.40 24.56
N ASP A 376 30.36 -11.95 25.74
CA ASP A 376 29.00 -12.16 26.23
C ASP A 376 27.97 -11.54 25.26
N VAL A 377 26.95 -12.31 24.91
CA VAL A 377 25.87 -11.92 23.99
C VAL A 377 24.58 -11.73 24.80
N PRO A 378 23.99 -10.52 24.85
CA PRO A 378 22.70 -10.32 25.49
C PRO A 378 21.57 -10.90 24.64
N PHE A 379 20.55 -11.45 25.30
CA PHE A 379 19.32 -11.92 24.68
C PHE A 379 18.12 -11.17 25.27
N GLY A 380 17.19 -10.80 24.39
CA GLY A 380 15.91 -10.20 24.79
C GLY A 380 15.03 -11.22 25.53
N ALA A 381 14.22 -10.72 26.46
CA ALA A 381 13.35 -11.56 27.30
C ALA A 381 12.38 -12.47 26.52
N VAL A 382 12.03 -12.09 25.29
CA VAL A 382 11.13 -12.89 24.43
C VAL A 382 11.80 -14.15 23.87
N LEU A 383 13.13 -14.19 23.85
CA LEU A 383 13.94 -15.34 23.41
C LEU A 383 14.31 -16.27 24.56
N ASP A 384 13.75 -16.05 25.75
CA ASP A 384 13.90 -16.99 26.87
C ASP A 384 13.32 -18.36 26.50
N LYS A 385 14.02 -19.42 26.92
CA LYS A 385 13.69 -20.79 26.52
C LYS A 385 12.28 -21.21 26.98
N ASP A 386 11.87 -20.81 28.19
CA ASP A 386 10.54 -21.14 28.72
C ASP A 386 9.44 -20.39 27.96
N ILE A 387 9.74 -19.17 27.48
CA ILE A 387 8.85 -18.39 26.62
C ILE A 387 8.74 -19.06 25.24
N LEU A 388 9.86 -19.50 24.65
CA LEU A 388 9.85 -20.20 23.36
C LEU A 388 9.04 -21.50 23.41
N HIS A 389 9.10 -22.25 24.51
CA HIS A 389 8.22 -23.43 24.69
C HIS A 389 6.73 -23.05 24.75
N GLN A 390 6.36 -22.01 25.50
CA GLN A 390 4.97 -21.54 25.57
C GLN A 390 4.46 -21.03 24.22
N VAL A 391 5.33 -20.38 23.44
CA VAL A 391 5.01 -19.93 22.08
C VAL A 391 4.90 -21.11 21.12
N LEU A 392 5.71 -22.16 21.29
CA LEU A 392 5.61 -23.40 20.52
C LEU A 392 4.32 -24.14 20.81
N ASP A 393 3.91 -24.25 22.08
CA ASP A 393 2.61 -24.82 22.46
C ASP A 393 1.46 -24.06 21.79
N LEU A 394 1.49 -22.71 21.84
CA LEU A 394 0.50 -21.87 21.16
C LEU A 394 0.49 -22.12 19.64
N GLN A 395 1.66 -22.24 19.01
CA GLN A 395 1.75 -22.51 17.57
C GLN A 395 1.15 -23.88 17.23
N LEU A 396 1.47 -24.92 18.00
CA LEU A 396 0.96 -26.27 17.79
C LEU A 396 -0.55 -26.36 18.04
N ASP A 397 -1.08 -25.62 19.02
CA ASP A 397 -2.52 -25.50 19.26
C ASP A 397 -3.24 -24.85 18.06
N ILE A 398 -2.66 -23.80 17.46
CA ILE A 398 -3.18 -23.16 16.25
C ILE A 398 -3.13 -24.12 15.05
N GLU A 399 -2.04 -24.87 14.87
CA GLU A 399 -1.91 -25.89 13.83
C GLU A 399 -2.96 -27.01 13.99
N GLY A 400 -3.35 -27.32 15.23
CA GLY A 400 -4.38 -28.30 15.58
C GLY A 400 -5.83 -27.83 15.45
N LEU A 401 -6.08 -26.57 15.09
CA LEU A 401 -7.43 -26.03 14.98
C LEU A 401 -8.23 -26.69 13.85
N VAL A 402 -9.47 -27.08 14.19
CA VAL A 402 -10.44 -27.64 13.26
C VAL A 402 -11.65 -26.72 13.18
N ALA A 403 -11.96 -26.24 11.98
CA ALA A 403 -13.16 -25.47 11.70
C ALA A 403 -14.19 -26.32 10.97
N THR A 404 -15.48 -26.01 11.12
CA THR A 404 -16.56 -26.71 10.42
C THR A 404 -17.16 -25.82 9.35
N TYR A 405 -17.18 -26.28 8.09
CA TYR A 405 -17.85 -25.59 6.97
C TYR A 405 -18.71 -26.60 6.19
N GLU A 406 -20.00 -26.31 6.06
CA GLU A 406 -20.99 -27.18 5.39
C GLU A 406 -20.97 -28.66 5.86
N GLY A 407 -20.71 -28.89 7.15
CA GLY A 407 -20.64 -30.24 7.74
C GLY A 407 -19.33 -30.99 7.49
N GLN A 408 -18.34 -30.37 6.85
CA GLN A 408 -16.98 -30.89 6.70
C GLN A 408 -16.03 -30.23 7.70
N ASN A 409 -15.11 -31.02 8.25
CA ASN A 409 -13.99 -30.50 9.03
C ASN A 409 -12.92 -29.96 8.09
N VAL A 410 -12.45 -28.75 8.38
CA VAL A 410 -11.41 -28.03 7.65
C VAL A 410 -10.25 -27.79 8.61
N THR A 411 -9.06 -28.25 8.21
CA THR A 411 -7.83 -28.09 8.98
C THR A 411 -6.89 -27.10 8.30
N LEU A 412 -5.89 -26.60 9.04
CA LEU A 412 -4.87 -25.71 8.47
C LEU A 412 -4.15 -26.36 7.26
N LYS A 413 -3.87 -27.67 7.32
CA LYS A 413 -3.21 -28.41 6.24
C LYS A 413 -3.98 -28.46 4.93
N ASP A 414 -5.30 -28.30 4.98
CA ASP A 414 -6.14 -28.27 3.78
C ASP A 414 -6.10 -26.91 3.06
N LEU A 415 -5.64 -25.85 3.76
CA LEU A 415 -5.77 -24.45 3.34
C LEU A 415 -4.42 -23.77 3.12
N CYS A 416 -3.40 -24.16 3.88
CA CYS A 416 -2.11 -23.49 3.94
C CYS A 416 -1.33 -23.58 2.61
N LEU A 417 -0.44 -22.61 2.40
CA LEU A 417 0.51 -22.66 1.29
C LEU A 417 1.59 -23.70 1.59
N ALA A 418 1.77 -24.67 0.68
CA ALA A 418 2.79 -25.73 0.79
C ALA A 418 3.65 -25.75 -0.49
N PRO A 419 4.82 -25.08 -0.52
CA PRO A 419 5.58 -24.83 -1.75
C PRO A 419 6.23 -26.09 -2.33
N LEU A 420 6.46 -27.13 -1.52
CA LEU A 420 7.08 -28.40 -1.94
C LEU A 420 6.07 -29.53 -2.16
N ALA A 421 4.76 -29.24 -2.17
CA ALA A 421 3.74 -30.26 -2.42
C ALA A 421 3.86 -30.83 -3.85
N PRO A 422 3.68 -32.15 -4.07
CA PRO A 422 3.26 -33.18 -3.13
C PRO A 422 4.41 -33.89 -2.38
N TYR A 423 5.67 -33.48 -2.56
CA TYR A 423 6.82 -34.11 -1.91
C TYR A 423 6.83 -33.87 -0.40
N ASN A 424 6.55 -32.64 0.01
CA ASN A 424 6.34 -32.25 1.41
C ASN A 424 5.05 -31.44 1.52
N ASN A 425 4.09 -31.95 2.31
CA ASN A 425 2.79 -31.33 2.50
C ASN A 425 2.72 -30.51 3.82
N ASN A 426 3.87 -30.23 4.43
CA ASN A 426 3.91 -29.32 5.58
C ASN A 426 3.63 -27.88 5.13
N CYS A 427 2.85 -27.18 5.95
CA CYS A 427 2.49 -25.79 5.73
C CYS A 427 3.68 -24.87 5.90
N THR A 428 3.77 -23.84 5.07
CA THR A 428 4.66 -22.71 5.34
C THR A 428 4.21 -22.04 6.64
N ILE A 429 5.10 -21.98 7.62
CA ILE A 429 4.92 -21.24 8.87
C ILE A 429 6.19 -20.43 9.05
N LEU A 430 6.06 -19.11 9.13
CA LEU A 430 7.21 -18.21 9.32
C LEU A 430 7.26 -17.86 10.80
N SER A 431 8.18 -18.50 11.52
CA SER A 431 8.36 -18.37 12.98
C SER A 431 9.79 -18.73 13.32
N VAL A 432 10.35 -18.11 14.36
CA VAL A 432 11.70 -18.46 14.87
C VAL A 432 11.80 -19.95 15.25
N LEU A 433 10.67 -20.55 15.65
CA LEU A 433 10.59 -21.95 16.06
C LEU A 433 10.84 -22.94 14.92
N ASN A 434 10.75 -22.48 13.67
CA ASN A 434 11.11 -23.31 12.52
C ASN A 434 12.61 -23.58 12.41
N TYR A 435 13.47 -22.74 13.01
CA TYR A 435 14.89 -23.08 13.15
C TYR A 435 15.08 -24.38 13.95
N PHE A 436 14.15 -24.68 14.86
CA PHE A 436 14.13 -25.90 15.67
C PHE A 436 13.07 -26.91 15.18
N GLN A 437 12.67 -26.80 13.90
CA GLN A 437 11.69 -27.68 13.23
C GLN A 437 10.37 -27.86 14.00
N ASN A 438 9.91 -26.82 14.73
CA ASN A 438 8.72 -26.87 15.58
C ASN A 438 8.74 -28.03 16.60
N SER A 439 9.91 -28.41 17.12
CA SER A 439 10.09 -29.54 18.02
C SER A 439 10.66 -29.11 19.37
N HIS A 440 9.97 -29.47 20.46
CA HIS A 440 10.49 -29.27 21.81
C HIS A 440 11.84 -29.98 22.01
N ALA A 441 12.01 -31.18 21.44
CA ALA A 441 13.22 -31.96 21.60
C ALA A 441 14.45 -31.32 20.93
N VAL A 442 14.27 -30.65 19.77
CA VAL A 442 15.36 -29.94 19.08
C VAL A 442 15.67 -28.63 19.79
N LEU A 443 14.65 -27.93 20.31
CA LEU A 443 14.83 -26.73 21.13
C LEU A 443 15.55 -27.03 22.46
N ASP A 444 15.32 -28.22 23.03
CA ASP A 444 15.98 -28.72 24.24
C ASP A 444 17.36 -29.35 23.98
N HIS A 445 17.77 -29.46 22.72
CA HIS A 445 19.03 -30.11 22.36
C HIS A 445 20.23 -29.28 22.85
N SER A 446 21.07 -29.89 23.67
CA SER A 446 22.30 -29.29 24.16
C SER A 446 23.40 -30.34 24.25
N ILE A 447 24.62 -29.96 23.89
CA ILE A 447 25.81 -30.78 23.98
C ILE A 447 26.76 -30.12 24.99
N GLY A 448 27.12 -30.87 26.03
CA GLY A 448 27.97 -30.38 27.12
C GLY A 448 28.40 -31.50 28.06
N ASP A 449 29.26 -31.16 29.01
CA ASP A 449 29.55 -31.97 30.19
C ASP A 449 28.78 -31.45 31.42
N ASP A 450 28.94 -32.09 32.58
CA ASP A 450 28.22 -31.71 33.82
C ASP A 450 28.53 -30.26 34.29
N PHE A 451 29.61 -29.65 33.80
CA PHE A 451 30.09 -28.33 34.24
C PHE A 451 29.86 -27.24 33.19
N PHE A 452 29.89 -27.58 31.90
CA PHE A 452 29.87 -26.65 30.79
C PHE A 452 29.03 -27.15 29.62
N VAL A 453 28.23 -26.25 29.06
CA VAL A 453 27.52 -26.46 27.82
C VAL A 453 28.40 -25.97 26.66
N TYR A 454 28.73 -26.87 25.73
CA TYR A 454 29.57 -26.55 24.57
C TYR A 454 28.75 -25.92 23.44
N ALA A 455 27.52 -26.40 23.23
CA ALA A 455 26.57 -25.87 22.26
C ALA A 455 25.13 -26.12 22.73
N ASP A 456 24.27 -25.13 22.54
CA ASP A 456 22.85 -25.15 22.89
C ASP A 456 22.01 -24.36 21.86
N PHE A 457 20.74 -24.16 22.16
CA PHE A 457 19.83 -23.40 21.30
C PHE A 457 20.29 -21.96 21.03
N HIS A 458 21.05 -21.30 21.93
CA HIS A 458 21.57 -19.95 21.66
C HIS A 458 22.59 -19.99 20.54
N SER A 459 23.50 -20.97 20.58
CA SER A 459 24.50 -21.15 19.54
C SER A 459 23.87 -21.46 18.18
N HIS A 460 22.84 -22.32 18.17
CA HIS A 460 22.10 -22.65 16.95
C HIS A 460 21.30 -21.46 16.42
N PHE A 461 20.61 -20.72 17.31
CA PHE A 461 19.88 -19.51 16.94
C PHE A 461 20.79 -18.47 16.29
N LEU A 462 21.93 -18.16 16.90
CA LEU A 462 22.90 -17.19 16.36
C LEU A 462 23.45 -17.63 15.00
N TYR A 463 23.63 -18.94 14.80
CA TYR A 463 24.01 -19.48 13.50
C TYR A 463 22.89 -19.30 12.46
N CYS A 464 21.66 -19.73 12.76
CA CYS A 464 20.55 -19.68 11.80
C CYS A 464 20.13 -18.26 11.43
N VAL A 465 20.18 -17.29 12.34
CA VAL A 465 19.90 -15.88 11.98
C VAL A 465 20.96 -15.31 11.02
N SER A 466 22.19 -15.82 11.06
CA SER A 466 23.27 -15.44 10.13
C SER A 466 23.22 -16.20 8.80
N ALA A 467 22.75 -17.45 8.83
CA ALA A 467 22.76 -18.41 7.74
C ALA A 467 21.43 -19.20 7.62
N PRO A 468 20.29 -18.55 7.34
CA PRO A 468 18.96 -19.16 7.45
C PRO A 468 18.66 -20.25 6.41
N ALA A 469 19.44 -20.31 5.34
CA ALA A 469 19.33 -21.32 4.29
C ALA A 469 20.24 -22.54 4.52
N SER A 470 20.94 -22.61 5.66
CA SER A 470 21.83 -23.73 5.94
C SER A 470 21.05 -25.01 6.26
N LEU A 471 21.49 -26.11 5.64
CA LEU A 471 20.92 -27.45 5.82
C LEU A 471 21.57 -28.22 6.98
N ASN A 472 22.69 -27.73 7.49
CA ASN A 472 23.41 -28.33 8.60
C ASN A 472 24.24 -27.27 9.31
N ASP A 473 24.02 -27.10 10.61
CA ASP A 473 24.81 -26.21 11.44
C ASP A 473 26.26 -26.72 11.58
N THR A 474 27.17 -25.75 11.57
CA THR A 474 28.60 -25.94 11.81
C THR A 474 28.96 -25.98 13.30
N THR A 475 28.01 -25.66 14.20
CA THR A 475 28.15 -25.93 15.64
C THR A 475 28.19 -27.44 15.90
N LEU A 476 28.53 -27.81 17.14
CA LEU A 476 28.57 -29.22 17.57
C LEU A 476 27.20 -29.93 17.47
N LEU A 477 26.10 -29.21 17.28
CA LEU A 477 24.73 -29.74 17.24
C LEU A 477 24.39 -30.41 15.90
N HIS A 478 24.90 -29.89 14.79
CA HIS A 478 24.58 -30.36 13.42
C HIS A 478 23.09 -30.36 13.06
N ASP A 479 22.31 -29.43 13.61
CA ASP A 479 20.88 -29.27 13.32
C ASP A 479 20.65 -28.39 12.06
N PRO A 480 19.58 -28.63 11.28
CA PRO A 480 19.27 -27.82 10.09
C PRO A 480 18.59 -26.48 10.46
N CYS A 481 18.83 -25.41 9.69
CA CYS A 481 18.14 -24.13 9.87
C CYS A 481 16.87 -23.96 9.01
N LEU A 482 16.60 -24.90 8.08
CA LEU A 482 15.40 -24.85 7.25
C LEU A 482 14.16 -25.18 8.08
N GLY A 483 13.06 -24.51 7.74
CA GLY A 483 11.76 -24.79 8.33
C GLY A 483 11.19 -26.15 7.90
N THR A 484 10.16 -26.60 8.61
CA THR A 484 9.52 -27.90 8.37
C THR A 484 8.92 -28.05 6.96
N PHE A 485 8.62 -26.94 6.30
CA PHE A 485 8.13 -26.85 4.92
C PHE A 485 9.25 -26.89 3.87
N GLY A 486 10.53 -26.85 4.27
CA GLY A 486 11.69 -26.99 3.40
C GLY A 486 12.21 -25.70 2.75
N GLY A 487 11.81 -24.53 3.27
CA GLY A 487 12.36 -23.23 2.87
C GLY A 487 13.04 -22.49 4.04
N PRO A 488 13.86 -21.46 3.74
CA PRO A 488 14.52 -20.66 4.76
C PRO A 488 13.52 -19.74 5.45
N VAL A 489 13.71 -19.53 6.76
CA VAL A 489 12.98 -18.50 7.51
C VAL A 489 13.93 -17.34 7.74
N PHE A 490 13.61 -16.18 7.18
CA PHE A 490 14.45 -15.00 7.35
C PHE A 490 14.20 -14.34 8.71
N PRO A 491 15.25 -13.88 9.41
CA PRO A 491 15.11 -13.35 10.78
C PRO A 491 14.23 -12.10 10.84
N TRP A 492 14.27 -11.24 9.81
CA TRP A 492 13.44 -10.02 9.72
C TRP A 492 11.95 -10.29 9.45
N LEU A 493 11.55 -11.55 9.18
CA LEU A 493 10.15 -11.97 9.06
C LEU A 493 9.64 -12.65 10.35
N ALA A 494 10.55 -13.14 11.20
CA ALA A 494 10.24 -13.92 12.40
C ALA A 494 10.49 -13.14 13.71
N LEU A 495 11.28 -12.07 13.68
CA LEU A 495 11.67 -11.27 14.84
C LEU A 495 11.34 -9.80 14.62
N GLY A 496 11.11 -9.08 15.73
CA GLY A 496 10.82 -7.65 15.73
C GLY A 496 11.50 -6.90 16.88
N GLY A 497 11.66 -5.58 16.70
CA GLY A 497 12.15 -4.65 17.71
C GLY A 497 13.59 -4.88 18.15
N TYR A 498 14.46 -5.25 17.21
CA TYR A 498 15.92 -5.35 17.37
C TYR A 498 16.65 -4.14 16.74
N ASP A 499 17.92 -3.94 17.08
CA ASP A 499 18.76 -2.88 16.53
C ASP A 499 19.59 -3.39 15.33
N GLU A 500 19.40 -2.79 14.15
CA GLU A 500 20.12 -3.12 12.90
C GLU A 500 20.17 -4.62 12.56
N THR A 501 21.24 -5.33 12.94
CA THR A 501 21.43 -6.76 12.69
C THR A 501 21.55 -7.60 13.97
N ASN A 502 21.36 -7.00 15.14
CA ASN A 502 21.48 -7.68 16.44
C ASN A 502 20.17 -8.37 16.80
N TYR A 503 19.84 -9.45 16.09
CA TYR A 503 18.59 -10.21 16.26
C TYR A 503 18.43 -10.81 17.68
N ASN A 504 19.53 -11.01 18.39
CA ASN A 504 19.56 -11.42 19.79
C ASN A 504 18.86 -10.41 20.73
N ASN A 505 18.81 -9.12 20.37
CA ASN A 505 18.10 -8.09 21.14
C ASN A 505 16.61 -7.96 20.77
N ALA A 506 16.04 -8.92 20.02
CA ALA A 506 14.65 -8.86 19.62
C ALA A 506 13.71 -8.76 20.84
N THR A 507 12.71 -7.88 20.74
CA THR A 507 11.71 -7.62 21.77
C THR A 507 10.35 -8.23 21.44
N ALA A 508 10.14 -8.61 20.18
CA ALA A 508 8.94 -9.28 19.71
C ALA A 508 9.27 -10.50 18.82
N LEU A 509 8.42 -11.52 18.89
CA LEU A 509 8.37 -12.65 17.97
C LEU A 509 7.20 -12.47 17.01
N VAL A 510 7.42 -12.78 15.74
CA VAL A 510 6.41 -12.70 14.69
C VAL A 510 6.15 -14.11 14.17
N ILE A 511 4.89 -14.54 14.21
CA ILE A 511 4.45 -15.81 13.61
C ILE A 511 3.49 -15.47 12.48
N THR A 512 3.78 -15.96 11.27
CA THR A 512 2.91 -15.78 10.11
C THR A 512 2.51 -17.13 9.52
N PHE A 513 1.20 -17.31 9.30
CA PHE A 513 0.59 -18.45 8.63
C PHE A 513 0.01 -17.98 7.27
N PRO A 514 0.69 -18.26 6.15
CA PRO A 514 0.19 -17.99 4.80
C PRO A 514 -0.85 -19.04 4.38
N LEU A 515 -2.06 -18.58 4.03
CA LEU A 515 -3.15 -19.41 3.50
C LEU A 515 -3.32 -19.16 2.01
N ASN A 516 -3.66 -20.20 1.24
CA ASN A 516 -3.95 -20.02 -0.18
C ASN A 516 -5.20 -19.14 -0.36
N ASN A 517 -5.12 -18.22 -1.32
CA ASN A 517 -6.24 -17.38 -1.73
C ASN A 517 -6.86 -17.91 -3.03
N TYR A 518 -8.11 -17.56 -3.31
CA TYR A 518 -8.85 -18.09 -4.47
C TYR A 518 -9.70 -17.00 -5.13
N LEU A 519 -9.54 -16.78 -6.44
CA LEU A 519 -10.36 -15.84 -7.22
C LEU A 519 -11.75 -16.38 -7.57
N ASN A 520 -11.81 -17.60 -8.13
CA ASN A 520 -13.04 -18.16 -8.73
C ASN A 520 -13.68 -19.28 -7.89
N ASP A 521 -13.03 -19.73 -6.81
CA ASP A 521 -13.49 -20.86 -6.00
C ASP A 521 -14.07 -20.36 -4.66
N THR A 522 -15.36 -20.05 -4.67
CA THR A 522 -16.09 -19.54 -3.49
C THR A 522 -16.19 -20.57 -2.38
N VAL A 523 -16.15 -21.87 -2.70
CA VAL A 523 -16.23 -22.95 -1.70
C VAL A 523 -14.93 -23.04 -0.91
N LYS A 524 -13.78 -23.04 -1.58
CA LYS A 524 -12.48 -23.03 -0.88
C LYS A 524 -12.24 -21.74 -0.11
N LEU A 525 -12.63 -20.59 -0.67
CA LEU A 525 -12.58 -19.33 0.06
C LEU A 525 -13.47 -19.37 1.31
N GLY A 526 -14.69 -19.91 1.20
CA GLY A 526 -15.58 -20.11 2.35
C GLY A 526 -14.98 -20.97 3.45
N LYS A 527 -14.24 -22.03 3.09
CA LYS A 527 -13.49 -22.86 4.04
C LYS A 527 -12.36 -22.09 4.74
N ALA A 528 -11.58 -21.29 3.99
CA ALA A 528 -10.53 -20.45 4.55
C ALA A 528 -11.10 -19.42 5.54
N LEU A 529 -12.17 -18.73 5.15
CA LEU A 529 -12.86 -17.76 6.00
C LEU A 529 -13.43 -18.40 7.27
N ALA A 530 -13.93 -19.64 7.20
CA ALA A 530 -14.41 -20.38 8.36
C ALA A 530 -13.27 -20.72 9.34
N TRP A 531 -12.11 -21.13 8.82
CA TRP A 531 -10.94 -21.40 9.65
C TRP A 531 -10.38 -20.14 10.30
N GLU A 532 -10.26 -19.03 9.55
CA GLU A 532 -9.85 -17.73 10.10
C GLU A 532 -10.78 -17.25 11.23
N LYS A 533 -12.08 -17.52 11.12
CA LYS A 533 -13.06 -17.17 12.16
C LYS A 533 -12.83 -17.96 13.45
N GLU A 534 -12.59 -19.27 13.36
CA GLU A 534 -12.25 -20.09 14.53
C GLU A 534 -10.90 -19.70 15.13
N PHE A 535 -9.91 -19.36 14.30
CA PHE A 535 -8.64 -18.80 14.75
C PHE A 535 -8.83 -17.51 15.57
N ILE A 536 -9.61 -16.54 15.08
CA ILE A 536 -9.90 -15.30 15.82
C ILE A 536 -10.60 -15.61 17.14
N SER A 537 -11.57 -16.54 17.12
CA SER A 537 -12.29 -16.97 18.32
C SER A 537 -11.35 -17.61 19.36
N PHE A 538 -10.43 -18.45 18.91
CA PHE A 538 -9.40 -19.05 19.75
C PHE A 538 -8.48 -17.98 20.35
N MET A 539 -7.94 -17.06 19.54
CA MET A 539 -7.02 -16.03 20.01
C MET A 539 -7.66 -15.02 20.97
N LYS A 540 -8.94 -14.68 20.79
CA LYS A 540 -9.68 -13.83 21.75
C LYS A 540 -9.86 -14.50 23.12
N ASN A 541 -9.91 -15.83 23.17
CA ASN A 541 -10.08 -16.61 24.39
C ASN A 541 -8.76 -17.06 25.03
N TYR A 542 -7.66 -17.05 24.26
CA TYR A 542 -6.33 -17.41 24.75
C TYR A 542 -5.83 -16.39 25.77
N LYS A 543 -5.40 -16.88 26.94
CA LYS A 543 -4.84 -16.06 28.01
C LYS A 543 -3.59 -16.72 28.55
N ASN A 544 -2.47 -16.02 28.49
CA ASN A 544 -1.23 -16.41 29.14
C ASN A 544 -0.65 -15.19 29.86
N PRO A 545 -0.39 -15.23 31.18
CA PRO A 545 0.13 -14.08 31.92
C PRO A 545 1.56 -13.67 31.50
N ASN A 546 2.32 -14.57 30.87
CA ASN A 546 3.69 -14.33 30.45
C ASN A 546 3.80 -13.78 29.02
N LEU A 547 2.70 -13.74 28.26
CA LEU A 547 2.70 -13.33 26.85
C LEU A 547 1.65 -12.26 26.60
N THR A 548 2.03 -11.23 25.86
CA THR A 548 1.10 -10.27 25.25
C THR A 548 1.06 -10.52 23.75
N VAL A 549 -0.11 -10.90 23.24
CA VAL A 549 -0.27 -11.32 21.84
C VAL A 549 -1.20 -10.36 21.13
N ALA A 550 -0.68 -9.69 20.09
CA ALA A 550 -1.50 -8.98 19.12
C ALA A 550 -1.60 -9.83 17.85
N PHE A 551 -2.77 -9.90 17.25
CA PHE A 551 -3.03 -10.79 16.12
C PHE A 551 -3.97 -10.15 15.11
N SER A 552 -3.84 -10.58 13.86
CA SER A 552 -4.76 -10.22 12.78
C SER A 552 -4.89 -11.39 11.81
N ALA A 553 -6.10 -11.61 11.31
CA ALA A 553 -6.34 -12.42 10.14
C ALA A 553 -6.80 -11.53 8.99
N GLU A 554 -6.68 -12.01 7.76
CA GLU A 554 -7.04 -11.22 6.57
C GLU A 554 -8.50 -10.71 6.61
N ARG A 555 -9.45 -11.52 7.12
CA ARG A 555 -10.85 -11.11 7.31
C ARG A 555 -11.10 -10.14 8.47
N SER A 556 -10.14 -9.97 9.40
CA SER A 556 -10.34 -9.20 10.63
C SER A 556 -10.72 -7.74 10.36
N ILE A 557 -10.17 -7.15 9.30
CA ILE A 557 -10.45 -5.77 8.90
C ILE A 557 -11.90 -5.63 8.42
N GLU A 558 -12.37 -6.55 7.58
CA GLU A 558 -13.74 -6.55 7.04
C GLU A 558 -14.77 -6.78 8.17
N ASP A 559 -14.53 -7.77 9.04
CA ASP A 559 -15.44 -8.09 10.15
C ASP A 559 -15.58 -6.93 11.17
N GLU A 560 -14.49 -6.22 11.47
CA GLU A 560 -14.52 -5.09 12.41
C GLU A 560 -15.18 -3.85 11.79
N LEU A 561 -15.04 -3.64 10.47
CA LEU A 561 -15.77 -2.59 9.75
C LEU A 561 -17.28 -2.85 9.75
N ASP A 562 -17.70 -4.09 9.49
CA ASP A 562 -19.11 -4.48 9.51
C ASP A 562 -19.71 -4.37 10.93
N ARG A 563 -18.92 -4.66 11.97
CA ARG A 563 -19.32 -4.45 13.37
C ARG A 563 -19.60 -2.98 13.67
N GLU A 564 -18.73 -2.08 13.20
CA GLU A 564 -18.89 -0.64 13.40
C GLU A 564 -20.15 -0.10 12.74
N SER A 565 -20.34 -0.39 11.44
CA SER A 565 -21.49 0.14 10.70
C SER A 565 -22.82 -0.27 11.34
N ASN A 566 -22.95 -1.52 11.78
CA ASN A 566 -24.16 -1.99 12.48
C ASN A 566 -24.43 -1.24 13.79
N SER A 567 -23.39 -0.81 14.51
CA SER A 567 -23.53 -0.07 15.77
C SER A 567 -24.05 1.35 15.56
N ASP A 568 -23.66 2.01 14.47
CA ASP A 568 -23.99 3.40 14.18
C ASP A 568 -25.41 3.61 13.66
N ILE A 569 -26.00 2.61 13.00
CA ILE A 569 -27.39 2.66 12.51
C ILE A 569 -28.36 3.12 13.61
N ARG A 570 -28.15 2.68 14.85
CA ARG A 570 -29.00 3.08 15.99
C ARG A 570 -28.91 4.57 16.29
N THR A 571 -27.71 5.15 16.28
CA THR A 571 -27.48 6.58 16.54
C THR A 571 -28.08 7.43 15.42
N ILE A 572 -27.93 6.98 14.17
CA ILE A 572 -28.50 7.64 12.98
C ILE A 572 -30.03 7.67 13.04
N VAL A 573 -30.69 6.56 13.40
CA VAL A 573 -32.16 6.51 13.55
C VAL A 573 -32.65 7.48 14.62
N ILE A 574 -31.93 7.62 15.74
CA ILE A 574 -32.26 8.60 16.79
C ILE A 574 -32.13 10.04 16.26
N SER A 575 -31.08 10.34 15.49
CA SER A 575 -30.90 11.63 14.85
C SER A 575 -32.07 11.98 13.92
N TYR A 576 -32.49 11.04 13.06
CA TYR A 576 -33.66 11.23 12.20
C TYR A 576 -34.95 11.46 12.99
N ALA A 577 -35.19 10.71 14.07
CA ALA A 577 -36.36 10.90 14.91
C ALA A 577 -36.43 12.32 15.51
N ILE A 578 -35.30 12.85 15.96
CA ILE A 578 -35.21 14.22 16.50
C ILE A 578 -35.47 15.26 15.41
N MET A 579 -34.90 15.08 14.21
CA MET A 579 -35.17 15.96 13.07
C MET A 579 -36.66 15.94 12.70
N PHE A 580 -37.31 14.79 12.72
CA PHE A 580 -38.74 14.66 12.38
C PHE A 580 -39.64 15.36 13.40
N ILE A 581 -39.34 15.22 14.69
CA ILE A 581 -40.04 15.93 15.76
C ILE A 581 -39.86 17.44 15.57
N TYR A 582 -38.64 17.90 15.28
CA TYR A 582 -38.38 19.32 15.05
C TYR A 582 -39.19 19.87 13.87
N ILE A 583 -39.16 19.21 12.70
CA ILE A 583 -39.86 19.65 11.49
C ILE A 583 -41.37 19.75 11.75
N SER A 584 -41.94 18.73 12.39
CA SER A 584 -43.38 18.67 12.69
C SER A 584 -43.85 19.78 13.63
N LEU A 585 -42.98 20.21 14.56
CA LEU A 585 -43.28 21.29 15.50
C LEU A 585 -42.99 22.68 14.91
N ALA A 586 -41.90 22.84 14.16
CA ALA A 586 -41.44 24.14 13.66
C ALA A 586 -42.26 24.69 12.49
N LEU A 587 -42.97 23.84 11.73
CA LEU A 587 -43.87 24.26 10.65
C LEU A 587 -45.17 24.92 11.16
N GLY A 588 -45.58 24.65 12.40
CA GLY A 588 -46.79 25.20 13.00
C GLY A 588 -46.53 26.56 13.66
N HIS A 589 -47.41 27.54 13.41
CA HIS A 589 -47.35 28.82 14.13
C HIS A 589 -48.31 28.80 15.32
N ILE A 590 -47.76 28.81 16.54
CA ILE A 590 -48.55 28.77 17.77
C ILE A 590 -49.07 30.18 18.09
N HIS A 591 -50.31 30.47 17.72
CA HIS A 591 -50.98 31.74 18.03
C HIS A 591 -51.63 31.76 19.43
N SER A 592 -52.21 30.64 19.87
CA SER A 592 -52.87 30.51 21.17
C SER A 592 -52.89 29.07 21.66
N PHE A 593 -52.69 28.84 22.96
CA PHE A 593 -52.66 27.51 23.59
C PHE A 593 -53.95 26.69 23.37
N ASN A 594 -55.10 27.35 23.19
CA ASN A 594 -56.39 26.67 22.98
C ASN A 594 -56.62 26.24 21.51
N ARG A 595 -55.86 26.75 20.54
CA ARG A 595 -56.01 26.46 19.10
C ARG A 595 -54.82 25.69 18.51
N VAL A 596 -53.86 25.27 19.35
CA VAL A 596 -52.62 24.58 18.96
C VAL A 596 -52.88 23.39 18.03
N MET A 597 -53.89 22.55 18.33
CA MET A 597 -54.16 21.35 17.54
C MET A 597 -54.94 21.58 16.22
N VAL A 598 -55.44 22.80 15.99
CA VAL A 598 -56.04 23.20 14.71
C VAL A 598 -54.98 23.80 13.79
N ASP A 599 -54.16 24.69 14.36
CA ASP A 599 -53.14 25.44 13.62
C ASP A 599 -51.80 24.67 13.49
N SER A 600 -51.68 23.51 14.15
CA SER A 600 -50.55 22.60 13.94
C SER A 600 -50.50 22.10 12.49
N LYS A 601 -49.28 21.89 12.00
CA LYS A 601 -48.96 21.39 10.67
C LYS A 601 -48.22 20.04 10.75
N ILE A 602 -48.57 19.22 11.74
CA ILE A 602 -47.90 17.93 12.00
C ILE A 602 -48.17 16.97 10.83
N SER A 603 -49.42 16.91 10.34
CA SER A 603 -49.77 16.06 9.19
C SER A 603 -48.98 16.44 7.93
N LEU A 604 -48.83 17.74 7.68
CA LEU A 604 -48.06 18.27 6.56
C LEU A 604 -46.55 18.01 6.70
N GLY A 605 -46.01 18.13 7.92
CA GLY A 605 -44.61 17.80 8.23
C GLY A 605 -44.28 16.33 8.00
N ILE A 606 -45.12 15.41 8.50
CA ILE A 606 -44.97 13.97 8.28
C ILE A 606 -45.06 13.63 6.79
N ALA A 607 -46.02 14.22 6.07
CA ALA A 607 -46.16 13.99 4.64
C ALA A 607 -44.94 14.50 3.85
N GLY A 608 -44.38 15.66 4.25
CA GLY A 608 -43.13 16.17 3.70
C GLY A 608 -41.95 15.20 3.88
N ILE A 609 -41.79 14.64 5.08
CA ILE A 609 -40.75 13.64 5.37
C ILE A 609 -40.94 12.38 4.52
N LEU A 610 -42.18 11.87 4.40
CA LEU A 610 -42.46 10.70 3.58
C LEU A 610 -42.17 10.93 2.09
N ILE A 611 -42.39 12.16 1.59
CA ILE A 611 -42.02 12.54 0.21
C ILE A 611 -40.51 12.46 0.01
N VAL A 612 -39.72 13.02 0.94
CA VAL A 612 -38.25 12.95 0.90
C VAL A 612 -37.77 11.50 0.96
N LEU A 613 -38.31 10.67 1.86
CA LEU A 613 -37.90 9.26 1.92
C LEU A 613 -38.30 8.49 0.64
N SER A 614 -39.43 8.85 0.04
CA SER A 614 -39.89 8.27 -1.23
C SER A 614 -38.98 8.66 -2.40
N SER A 615 -38.41 9.86 -2.43
CA SER A 615 -37.48 10.28 -3.48
C SER A 615 -36.16 9.49 -3.40
N VAL A 616 -35.64 9.31 -2.18
CA VAL A 616 -34.46 8.47 -1.92
C VAL A 616 -34.71 7.02 -2.35
N ALA A 617 -35.81 6.42 -1.93
CA ALA A 617 -36.19 5.06 -2.31
C ALA A 617 -36.37 4.90 -3.84
N SER A 618 -36.93 5.92 -4.50
CA SER A 618 -37.10 5.92 -5.96
C SER A 618 -35.77 6.00 -6.70
N SER A 619 -34.83 6.84 -6.24
CA SER A 619 -33.48 6.92 -6.82
C SER A 619 -32.72 5.60 -6.67
N LEU A 620 -32.72 5.03 -5.47
CA LEU A 620 -32.09 3.73 -5.17
C LEU A 620 -32.71 2.61 -6.03
N GLY A 621 -34.04 2.59 -6.18
CA GLY A 621 -34.74 1.61 -6.99
C GLY A 621 -34.45 1.72 -8.49
N ILE A 622 -34.41 2.94 -9.05
CA ILE A 622 -34.09 3.16 -10.47
C ILE A 622 -32.69 2.65 -10.82
N PHE A 623 -31.69 2.99 -10.02
CA PHE A 623 -30.32 2.52 -10.27
C PHE A 623 -30.14 1.02 -9.98
N SER A 624 -30.92 0.46 -9.06
CA SER A 624 -30.98 -1.00 -8.86
C SER A 624 -31.55 -1.72 -10.10
N TYR A 625 -32.53 -1.15 -10.81
CA TYR A 625 -32.97 -1.70 -12.11
C TYR A 625 -31.87 -1.69 -13.17
N PHE A 626 -31.01 -0.67 -13.16
CA PHE A 626 -29.84 -0.60 -14.04
C PHE A 626 -28.68 -1.51 -13.60
N GLY A 627 -28.81 -2.20 -12.46
CA GLY A 627 -27.81 -3.13 -11.94
C GLY A 627 -26.58 -2.46 -11.34
N ILE A 628 -26.65 -1.16 -10.99
CA ILE A 628 -25.56 -0.47 -10.30
C ILE A 628 -25.58 -0.87 -8.82
N PRO A 629 -24.50 -1.44 -8.27
CA PRO A 629 -24.46 -1.83 -6.87
C PRO A 629 -24.46 -0.62 -5.94
N LEU A 630 -25.02 -0.80 -4.75
CA LEU A 630 -25.04 0.20 -3.69
C LEU A 630 -23.85 0.00 -2.76
N THR A 631 -23.41 1.11 -2.16
CA THR A 631 -22.37 1.12 -1.14
C THR A 631 -22.98 1.51 0.21
N LEU A 632 -22.30 1.16 1.32
CA LEU A 632 -22.74 1.55 2.67
C LEU A 632 -22.81 3.09 2.80
N ILE A 633 -21.83 3.80 2.25
CA ILE A 633 -21.77 5.28 2.22
C ILE A 633 -23.04 5.86 1.57
N VAL A 634 -23.53 5.26 0.48
CA VAL A 634 -24.74 5.72 -0.23
C VAL A 634 -25.98 5.57 0.65
N ILE A 635 -26.13 4.44 1.34
CA ILE A 635 -27.29 4.15 2.20
C ILE A 635 -27.32 5.09 3.41
N GLU A 636 -26.15 5.44 3.95
CA GLU A 636 -26.04 6.27 5.15
C GLU A 636 -26.15 7.77 4.85
N VAL A 637 -25.48 8.27 3.81
CA VAL A 637 -25.30 9.72 3.57
C VAL A 637 -26.43 10.34 2.76
N ILE A 638 -26.95 9.64 1.74
CA ILE A 638 -27.94 10.22 0.83
C ILE A 638 -29.25 10.61 1.53
N PRO A 639 -29.83 9.80 2.44
CA PRO A 639 -31.04 10.21 3.13
C PRO A 639 -30.83 11.49 3.95
N PHE A 640 -29.63 11.70 4.51
CA PHE A 640 -29.31 12.91 5.27
C PHE A 640 -29.22 14.13 4.36
N LEU A 641 -28.53 14.01 3.23
CA LEU A 641 -28.39 15.06 2.21
C LEU A 641 -29.76 15.48 1.65
N VAL A 642 -30.57 14.50 1.21
CA VAL A 642 -31.85 14.78 0.55
C VAL A 642 -32.87 15.31 1.56
N LEU A 643 -32.84 14.84 2.81
CA LEU A 643 -33.64 15.44 3.88
C LEU A 643 -33.24 16.89 4.16
N ALA A 644 -31.94 17.18 4.14
CA ALA A 644 -31.42 18.54 4.32
C ALA A 644 -31.96 19.52 3.26
N VAL A 645 -31.96 19.14 1.99
CA VAL A 645 -32.44 19.97 0.87
C VAL A 645 -33.97 20.02 0.83
N GLY A 646 -34.61 18.85 0.94
CA GLY A 646 -36.05 18.76 0.75
C GLY A 646 -36.85 19.44 1.85
N VAL A 647 -36.36 19.41 3.09
CA VAL A 647 -36.97 20.13 4.21
C VAL A 647 -36.90 21.63 4.01
N ASP A 648 -35.79 22.18 3.51
CA ASP A 648 -35.67 23.62 3.26
C ASP A 648 -36.71 24.10 2.24
N ASN A 649 -36.79 23.40 1.10
CA ASN A 649 -37.79 23.63 0.08
C ASN A 649 -39.23 23.62 0.62
N ILE A 650 -39.55 22.66 1.49
CA ILE A 650 -40.85 22.57 2.18
C ILE A 650 -41.09 23.80 3.08
N PHE A 651 -40.09 24.19 3.88
CA PHE A 651 -40.17 25.36 4.75
C PHE A 651 -40.38 26.66 3.95
N ILE A 652 -39.68 26.84 2.84
CA ILE A 652 -39.81 28.02 1.98
C ILE A 652 -41.24 28.14 1.44
N ILE A 653 -41.82 27.05 0.92
CA ILE A 653 -43.22 27.06 0.42
C ILE A 653 -44.20 27.41 1.54
N VAL A 654 -44.13 26.69 2.66
CA VAL A 654 -45.11 26.82 3.76
C VAL A 654 -45.02 28.20 4.41
N GLN A 655 -43.82 28.70 4.69
CA GLN A 655 -43.65 30.02 5.30
C GLN A 655 -44.04 31.16 4.36
N THR A 656 -43.80 31.02 3.06
CA THR A 656 -44.26 32.03 2.09
C THR A 656 -45.79 32.03 2.01
N TYR A 657 -46.44 30.87 2.04
CA TYR A 657 -47.89 30.77 2.12
C TYR A 657 -48.46 31.39 3.41
N GLN A 658 -47.85 31.13 4.56
CA GLN A 658 -48.28 31.70 5.84
C GLN A 658 -48.11 33.24 5.91
N ARG A 659 -47.19 33.81 5.14
CA ARG A 659 -46.94 35.26 5.08
C ARG A 659 -47.79 36.00 4.06
N ASP A 660 -48.24 35.32 3.01
CA ASP A 660 -49.02 35.92 1.94
C ASP A 660 -50.43 36.27 2.42
N GLU A 661 -50.98 37.36 1.90
CA GLU A 661 -52.36 37.76 2.16
C GLU A 661 -53.20 37.56 0.89
N ARG A 662 -54.33 36.86 1.04
CA ARG A 662 -55.25 36.59 -0.06
C ARG A 662 -55.92 37.89 -0.52
N MET A 663 -55.93 38.13 -1.83
CA MET A 663 -56.64 39.28 -2.41
C MET A 663 -58.18 39.10 -2.34
N PRO A 664 -58.99 40.18 -2.26
CA PRO A 664 -60.44 40.09 -2.02
C PRO A 664 -61.25 39.30 -3.07
N GLN A 665 -60.70 39.09 -4.28
CA GLN A 665 -61.35 38.37 -5.40
C GLN A 665 -60.60 37.08 -5.81
N GLU A 666 -59.61 36.63 -5.04
CA GLU A 666 -58.74 35.49 -5.39
C GLU A 666 -59.20 34.21 -4.67
N GLU A 667 -59.37 33.10 -5.41
CA GLU A 667 -59.65 31.79 -4.81
C GLU A 667 -58.36 31.10 -4.29
N LEU A 668 -58.50 30.16 -3.34
CA LEU A 668 -57.36 29.42 -2.76
C LEU A 668 -56.39 28.82 -3.80
N HIS A 669 -56.93 28.27 -4.90
CA HIS A 669 -56.13 27.65 -5.95
C HIS A 669 -55.31 28.69 -6.76
N GLN A 670 -55.84 29.90 -6.95
CA GLN A 670 -55.13 31.01 -7.58
C GLN A 670 -54.07 31.59 -6.65
N GLN A 671 -54.38 31.69 -5.35
CA GLN A 671 -53.44 32.15 -4.33
C GLN A 671 -52.21 31.23 -4.26
N ILE A 672 -52.41 29.91 -4.08
CA ILE A 672 -51.30 28.95 -4.05
C ILE A 672 -50.56 28.92 -5.39
N GLY A 673 -51.27 29.00 -6.52
CA GLY A 673 -50.64 29.11 -7.85
C GLY A 673 -49.76 30.35 -7.99
N ARG A 674 -50.19 31.51 -7.49
CA ARG A 674 -49.39 32.74 -7.50
C ARG A 674 -48.15 32.62 -6.61
N ILE A 675 -48.33 32.13 -5.38
CA ILE A 675 -47.22 31.90 -4.43
C ILE A 675 -46.19 30.94 -5.04
N LEU A 676 -46.65 29.84 -5.63
CA LEU A 676 -45.78 28.88 -6.29
C LEU A 676 -45.04 29.52 -7.48
N GLY A 677 -45.71 30.35 -8.28
CA GLY A 677 -45.06 31.07 -9.39
C GLY A 677 -43.93 32.01 -8.94
N ASP A 678 -44.01 32.56 -7.73
CA ASP A 678 -42.98 33.46 -7.18
C ASP A 678 -41.81 32.68 -6.53
N VAL A 679 -42.14 31.61 -5.80
CA VAL A 679 -41.17 30.81 -5.03
C VAL A 679 -40.50 29.71 -5.86
N ALA A 680 -41.26 28.99 -6.70
CA ALA A 680 -40.76 27.82 -7.43
C ALA A 680 -39.53 28.07 -8.29
N PRO A 681 -39.32 29.23 -8.96
CA PRO A 681 -38.08 29.43 -9.71
C PRO A 681 -36.84 29.59 -8.80
N SER A 682 -36.97 29.93 -7.51
CA SER A 682 -35.87 29.88 -6.53
C SER A 682 -35.50 28.43 -6.25
N MET A 683 -36.51 27.61 -5.95
CA MET A 683 -36.34 26.19 -5.61
C MET A 683 -35.81 25.40 -6.80
N PHE A 684 -36.32 25.70 -8.00
CA PHE A 684 -35.83 25.10 -9.23
C PHE A 684 -34.37 25.49 -9.48
N LEU A 685 -33.98 26.75 -9.21
CA LEU A 685 -32.60 27.18 -9.35
C LEU A 685 -31.66 26.40 -8.41
N SER A 686 -31.98 26.29 -7.12
CA SER A 686 -31.16 25.54 -6.16
C SER A 686 -31.12 24.05 -6.53
N SER A 687 -32.27 23.37 -6.59
CA SER A 687 -32.32 21.93 -6.85
C SER A 687 -31.76 21.53 -8.22
N PHE A 688 -31.95 22.34 -9.27
CA PHE A 688 -31.36 22.06 -10.58
C PHE A 688 -29.84 22.28 -10.59
N SER A 689 -29.35 23.32 -9.91
CA SER A 689 -27.90 23.54 -9.80
C SER A 689 -27.20 22.41 -9.04
N GLU A 690 -27.81 21.91 -7.96
CA GLU A 690 -27.33 20.76 -7.18
C GLU A 690 -27.38 19.48 -8.02
N THR A 691 -28.49 19.22 -8.70
CA THR A 691 -28.64 18.06 -9.59
C THR A 691 -27.52 18.02 -10.64
N VAL A 692 -27.28 19.14 -11.32
CA VAL A 692 -26.23 19.24 -12.35
C VAL A 692 -24.85 19.11 -11.72
N ALA A 693 -24.59 19.75 -10.58
CA ALA A 693 -23.31 19.64 -9.89
C ALA A 693 -23.01 18.20 -9.45
N PHE A 694 -23.99 17.50 -8.85
CA PHE A 694 -23.82 16.09 -8.46
C PHE A 694 -23.62 15.19 -9.67
N PHE A 695 -24.39 15.33 -10.75
CA PHE A 695 -24.18 14.53 -11.96
C PHE A 695 -22.83 14.79 -12.63
N LEU A 696 -22.34 16.04 -12.61
CA LEU A 696 -20.98 16.33 -13.10
C LEU A 696 -19.89 15.77 -12.19
N GLY A 697 -20.14 15.69 -10.88
CA GLY A 697 -19.26 14.96 -9.95
C GLY A 697 -19.15 13.45 -10.24
N ALA A 698 -20.11 12.88 -10.98
CA ALA A 698 -20.04 11.48 -11.42
C ALA A 698 -18.99 11.23 -12.53
N LEU A 699 -18.34 12.28 -13.05
CA LEU A 699 -17.20 12.16 -13.97
C LEU A 699 -15.91 11.71 -13.27
N SER A 700 -15.89 11.68 -11.93
CA SER A 700 -14.77 11.15 -11.17
C SER A 700 -14.53 9.66 -11.47
N ASN A 701 -13.26 9.27 -11.54
CA ASN A 701 -12.87 7.88 -11.75
C ASN A 701 -13.07 7.01 -10.49
N MET A 702 -13.22 7.61 -9.31
CA MET A 702 -13.42 6.90 -8.05
C MET A 702 -14.83 6.28 -7.98
N PRO A 703 -14.98 4.94 -7.87
CA PRO A 703 -16.29 4.29 -7.87
C PRO A 703 -17.24 4.82 -6.79
N ALA A 704 -16.77 4.94 -5.54
CA ALA A 704 -17.58 5.42 -4.42
C ALA A 704 -18.15 6.83 -4.66
N VAL A 705 -17.32 7.76 -5.15
CA VAL A 705 -17.74 9.15 -5.45
C VAL A 705 -18.69 9.16 -6.64
N ARG A 706 -18.39 8.38 -7.67
CA ARG A 706 -19.21 8.27 -8.88
C ARG A 706 -20.60 7.73 -8.58
N THR A 707 -20.70 6.63 -7.85
CA THR A 707 -22.01 6.07 -7.44
C THR A 707 -22.75 7.08 -6.57
N PHE A 708 -22.10 7.64 -5.55
CA PHE A 708 -22.70 8.64 -4.68
C PHE A 708 -23.31 9.81 -5.47
N SER A 709 -22.53 10.40 -6.38
CA SER A 709 -22.94 11.51 -7.22
C SER A 709 -24.14 11.18 -8.11
N LEU A 710 -24.19 9.98 -8.71
CA LEU A 710 -25.33 9.53 -9.51
C LEU A 710 -26.61 9.40 -8.67
N PHE A 711 -26.52 8.68 -7.54
CA PHE A 711 -27.66 8.46 -6.65
C PHE A 711 -28.17 9.78 -6.04
N ALA A 712 -27.26 10.65 -5.60
CA ALA A 712 -27.59 11.95 -4.99
C ALA A 712 -28.23 12.90 -6.01
N GLY A 713 -27.65 13.02 -7.21
CA GLY A 713 -28.19 13.88 -8.27
C GLY A 713 -29.61 13.49 -8.68
N LEU A 714 -29.86 12.18 -8.85
CA LEU A 714 -31.21 11.69 -9.18
C LEU A 714 -32.18 11.85 -8.00
N ALA A 715 -31.74 11.63 -6.76
CA ALA A 715 -32.58 11.76 -5.59
C ALA A 715 -33.05 13.20 -5.38
N VAL A 716 -32.15 14.19 -5.48
CA VAL A 716 -32.49 15.63 -5.39
C VAL A 716 -33.45 16.04 -6.51
N PHE A 717 -33.25 15.53 -7.73
CA PHE A 717 -34.14 15.82 -8.85
C PHE A 717 -35.56 15.25 -8.63
N ILE A 718 -35.68 14.00 -8.20
CA ILE A 718 -36.97 13.37 -7.89
C ILE A 718 -37.63 14.07 -6.71
N ASP A 719 -36.86 14.46 -5.69
CA ASP A 719 -37.34 15.20 -4.52
C ASP A 719 -38.00 16.52 -4.93
N PHE A 720 -37.35 17.30 -5.78
CA PHE A 720 -37.93 18.52 -6.36
C PHE A 720 -39.25 18.25 -7.11
N LEU A 721 -39.29 17.20 -7.95
CA LEU A 721 -40.49 16.84 -8.70
C LEU A 721 -41.66 16.44 -7.79
N LEU A 722 -41.40 15.68 -6.72
CA LEU A 722 -42.43 15.29 -5.76
C LEU A 722 -42.88 16.47 -4.90
N GLN A 723 -42.00 17.40 -4.58
CA GLN A 723 -42.36 18.63 -3.84
C GLN A 723 -43.25 19.56 -4.67
N ILE A 724 -42.89 19.84 -5.91
CA ILE A 724 -43.68 20.77 -6.75
C ILE A 724 -45.06 20.19 -7.14
N SER A 725 -45.26 18.88 -7.00
CA SER A 725 -46.50 18.18 -7.36
C SER A 725 -47.29 17.69 -6.13
N CYS A 726 -46.79 16.66 -5.45
CA CYS A 726 -47.42 15.99 -4.32
C CYS A 726 -47.55 16.93 -3.12
N PHE A 727 -46.46 17.60 -2.72
CA PHE A 727 -46.47 18.48 -1.55
C PHE A 727 -47.41 19.69 -1.73
N VAL A 728 -47.39 20.34 -2.90
CA VAL A 728 -48.31 21.46 -3.21
C VAL A 728 -49.78 21.01 -3.17
N SER A 729 -50.08 19.81 -3.65
CA SER A 729 -51.42 19.23 -3.60
C SER A 729 -51.88 18.97 -2.15
N LEU A 730 -50.99 18.46 -1.30
CA LEU A 730 -51.24 18.24 0.13
C LEU A 730 -51.39 19.56 0.89
N LEU A 731 -50.59 20.58 0.56
CA LEU A 731 -50.71 21.92 1.12
C LEU A 731 -52.09 22.53 0.81
N GLY A 732 -52.59 22.35 -0.42
CA GLY A 732 -53.95 22.79 -0.79
C GLY A 732 -55.05 22.09 0.00
N LEU A 733 -54.91 20.79 0.27
CA LEU A 733 -55.85 20.03 1.11
C LEU A 733 -55.79 20.46 2.58
N ASP A 734 -54.59 20.69 3.12
CA ASP A 734 -54.38 21.15 4.48
C ASP A 734 -54.86 22.60 4.68
N ALA A 735 -54.68 23.48 3.70
CA ALA A 735 -55.27 24.82 3.70
C ALA A 735 -56.80 24.77 3.74
N LYS A 736 -57.41 23.90 2.93
CA LYS A 736 -58.86 23.67 2.94
C LYS A 736 -59.35 23.06 4.26
N ARG A 737 -58.55 22.22 4.92
CA ARG A 737 -58.81 21.71 6.27
C ARG A 737 -58.82 22.84 7.31
N GLN A 738 -57.81 23.72 7.26
CA GLN A 738 -57.64 24.82 8.21
C GLN A 738 -58.79 25.85 8.10
N GLU A 739 -59.18 26.24 6.89
CA GLU A 739 -60.36 27.10 6.65
C GLU A 739 -61.67 26.47 7.17
N GLY A 740 -61.73 25.13 7.21
CA GLY A 740 -62.86 24.37 7.74
C GLY A 740 -62.91 24.21 9.27
N ASN A 741 -61.96 24.83 10.01
CA ASN A 741 -61.81 24.75 11.48
C ASN A 741 -61.80 23.31 12.04
N ARG A 742 -61.11 22.39 11.36
CA ARG A 742 -60.95 20.98 11.76
C ARG A 742 -59.59 20.73 12.40
N LEU A 743 -59.52 19.85 13.40
CA LEU A 743 -58.26 19.40 14.01
C LEU A 743 -57.33 18.70 12.99
N ASP A 744 -56.02 18.79 13.20
CA ASP A 744 -54.97 18.35 12.27
C ASP A 744 -54.88 16.82 12.12
N ILE A 745 -54.70 16.09 13.22
CA ILE A 745 -54.58 14.62 13.21
C ILE A 745 -55.96 13.93 13.22
N ILE A 746 -56.95 14.54 13.91
CA ILE A 746 -58.32 14.01 14.04
C ILE A 746 -59.26 14.86 13.18
N CYS A 747 -59.24 14.63 11.87
CA CYS A 747 -59.95 15.44 10.86
C CYS A 747 -61.49 15.48 11.00
N CYS A 748 -62.09 14.74 11.93
CA CYS A 748 -63.54 14.60 12.10
C CYS A 748 -64.17 15.60 13.09
N VAL A 749 -63.37 16.31 13.90
CA VAL A 749 -63.85 17.20 14.96
C VAL A 749 -63.69 18.67 14.55
N LYS A 750 -64.77 19.46 14.66
CA LYS A 750 -64.81 20.91 14.37
C LYS A 750 -64.86 21.74 15.65
N LEU A 751 -64.13 22.85 15.69
CA LEU A 751 -64.17 23.84 16.77
C LEU A 751 -64.99 25.09 16.36
N PRO A 752 -65.60 25.82 17.31
CA PRO A 752 -66.39 27.02 17.03
C PRO A 752 -65.53 28.21 16.53
N GLU A 753 -66.10 29.04 15.67
CA GLU A 753 -65.42 30.17 15.03
C GLU A 753 -65.02 31.26 16.04
N GLY A 754 -63.73 31.64 16.04
CA GLY A 754 -63.20 32.76 16.82
C GLY A 754 -62.48 33.75 15.89
N GLN A 755 -62.62 35.05 16.19
CA GLN A 755 -62.04 36.16 15.41
C GLN A 755 -60.51 36.05 15.29
N GLU A 756 -60.01 36.23 14.07
CA GLU A 756 -58.59 36.20 13.74
C GLU A 756 -57.91 37.55 14.01
N ALA A 757 -56.83 37.54 14.79
CA ALA A 757 -55.86 38.63 14.83
C ALA A 757 -54.50 38.07 14.40
N LYS A 758 -54.07 38.38 13.17
CA LYS A 758 -52.74 37.99 12.67
C LYS A 758 -51.66 38.70 13.51
N THR A 759 -50.83 37.92 14.18
CA THR A 759 -49.64 38.42 14.90
C THR A 759 -48.38 37.94 14.18
N GLU A 760 -47.40 38.83 13.97
CA GLU A 760 -46.11 38.46 13.36
C GLU A 760 -45.31 37.52 14.29
N SER A 761 -44.61 36.54 13.72
CA SER A 761 -43.72 35.64 14.47
C SER A 761 -42.61 36.41 15.18
N PHE A 762 -42.30 36.03 16.43
CA PHE A 762 -41.26 36.65 17.27
C PHE A 762 -39.92 36.77 16.54
N LEU A 763 -39.51 35.72 15.83
CA LEU A 763 -38.20 35.66 15.20
C LEU A 763 -38.14 36.52 13.93
N PHE A 764 -39.27 36.66 13.20
CA PHE A 764 -39.37 37.61 12.10
C PHE A 764 -39.22 39.05 12.60
N ARG A 765 -39.87 39.37 13.73
CA ARG A 765 -39.72 40.67 14.38
C ARG A 765 -38.29 40.92 14.86
N PHE A 766 -37.60 39.90 15.37
CA PHE A 766 -36.19 39.99 15.77
C PHE A 766 -35.27 40.28 14.57
N PHE A 767 -35.40 39.50 13.48
CA PHE A 767 -34.55 39.70 12.30
C PHE A 767 -34.76 41.07 11.66
N LYS A 768 -36.02 41.47 11.51
CA LYS A 768 -36.41 42.75 10.89
C LYS A 768 -36.07 43.96 11.75
N LYS A 769 -36.25 43.92 13.08
CA LYS A 769 -36.05 45.09 13.95
C LYS A 769 -34.70 45.17 14.63
N VAL A 770 -33.99 44.05 14.80
CA VAL A 770 -32.74 43.98 15.58
C VAL A 770 -31.56 43.57 14.71
N TYR A 771 -31.64 42.40 14.06
CA TYR A 771 -30.48 41.79 13.40
C TYR A 771 -30.09 42.47 12.07
N ALA A 772 -31.03 42.62 11.13
CA ALA A 772 -30.74 43.21 9.81
C ALA A 772 -30.26 44.67 9.91
N PRO A 773 -30.90 45.54 10.74
CA PRO A 773 -30.42 46.91 10.92
C PRO A 773 -29.05 46.97 11.62
N PHE A 774 -28.69 45.99 12.45
CA PHE A 774 -27.40 45.97 13.15
C PHE A 774 -26.24 45.62 12.21
N ILE A 775 -26.37 44.56 11.41
CA ILE A 775 -25.32 44.09 10.49
C ILE A 775 -25.03 45.12 9.39
N LEU A 776 -26.07 45.82 8.93
CA LEU A 776 -25.97 46.78 7.84
C LEU A 776 -25.54 48.20 8.27
N LYS A 777 -25.22 48.42 9.56
CA LYS A 777 -24.67 49.71 10.04
C LYS A 777 -23.35 50.05 9.35
N GLU A 778 -23.15 51.34 9.05
CA GLU A 778 -21.99 51.82 8.29
C GLU A 778 -20.62 51.45 8.90
N TRP A 779 -20.51 51.42 10.23
CA TRP A 779 -19.27 51.04 10.93
C TRP A 779 -19.11 49.53 11.13
N VAL A 780 -20.19 48.74 11.08
CA VAL A 780 -20.17 47.28 11.29
C VAL A 780 -19.77 46.55 10.01
N ARG A 781 -20.28 47.01 8.85
CA ARG A 781 -19.98 46.43 7.52
C ARG A 781 -18.48 46.24 7.22
N PRO A 782 -17.59 47.25 7.36
CA PRO A 782 -16.17 47.07 7.09
C PRO A 782 -15.48 46.12 8.07
N ILE A 783 -15.93 46.05 9.34
CA ILE A 783 -15.43 45.08 10.32
C ILE A 783 -15.75 43.66 9.88
N ILE A 784 -16.98 43.40 9.44
CA ILE A 784 -17.40 42.09 8.93
C ILE A 784 -16.54 41.69 7.74
N VAL A 785 -16.39 42.57 6.73
CA VAL A 785 -15.56 42.27 5.55
C VAL A 785 -14.12 41.96 5.96
N ALA A 786 -13.52 42.74 6.88
CA ALA A 786 -12.17 42.50 7.36
C ALA A 786 -12.00 41.15 8.06
N VAL A 787 -12.97 40.74 8.89
CA VAL A 787 -12.95 39.43 9.57
C VAL A 787 -13.03 38.28 8.58
N PHE A 788 -13.96 38.33 7.61
CA PHE A 788 -14.12 37.25 6.62
C PHE A 788 -12.94 37.17 5.64
N VAL A 789 -12.35 38.30 5.23
CA VAL A 789 -11.12 38.31 4.41
C VAL A 789 -9.92 37.80 5.21
N GLY A 790 -9.83 38.12 6.50
CA GLY A 790 -8.81 37.57 7.41
C GLY A 790 -8.93 36.05 7.56
N MET A 791 -10.15 35.55 7.75
CA MET A 791 -10.44 34.11 7.79
C MET A 791 -10.08 33.43 6.48
N LEU A 792 -10.47 34.00 5.34
CA LEU A 792 -10.10 33.48 4.01
C LEU A 792 -8.57 33.43 3.83
N SER A 793 -7.87 34.49 4.22
CA SER A 793 -6.41 34.58 4.08
C SER A 793 -5.70 33.54 4.94
N PHE A 794 -6.19 33.30 6.16
CA PHE A 794 -5.71 32.22 7.03
C PHE A 794 -5.91 30.85 6.37
N SER A 795 -7.12 30.58 5.87
CA SER A 795 -7.44 29.31 5.21
C SER A 795 -6.55 29.09 3.98
N ILE A 796 -6.37 30.09 3.11
CA ILE A 796 -5.45 30.01 1.95
C ILE A 796 -4.02 29.66 2.38
N ALA A 797 -3.54 30.23 3.48
CA ALA A 797 -2.19 29.99 3.98
C ALA A 797 -1.96 28.56 4.51
N VAL A 798 -3.01 27.85 4.91
CA VAL A 798 -2.92 26.50 5.50
C VAL A 798 -3.43 25.38 4.58
N VAL A 799 -4.12 25.70 3.47
CA VAL A 799 -4.66 24.72 2.51
C VAL A 799 -3.60 23.73 2.01
N ASN A 800 -2.35 24.17 1.80
CA ASN A 800 -1.27 23.30 1.33
C ASN A 800 -0.72 22.34 2.39
N LYS A 801 -1.16 22.45 3.65
CA LYS A 801 -0.76 21.57 4.77
C LYS A 801 -1.81 20.51 5.10
N VAL A 802 -2.89 20.42 4.34
CA VAL A 802 -3.90 19.37 4.53
C VAL A 802 -3.26 18.02 4.20
N GLU A 803 -3.32 17.09 5.15
CA GLU A 803 -2.80 15.74 4.99
C GLU A 803 -3.60 14.95 3.95
N ILE A 804 -2.94 14.11 3.16
CA ILE A 804 -3.58 13.28 2.13
C ILE A 804 -3.51 11.82 2.59
N GLY A 805 -4.63 11.11 2.49
CA GLY A 805 -4.70 9.71 2.87
C GLY A 805 -5.84 9.41 3.84
N LEU A 806 -6.04 8.12 4.11
CA LEU A 806 -6.91 7.64 5.18
C LEU A 806 -6.10 6.61 5.96
N ASP A 807 -5.76 6.94 7.21
CA ASP A 807 -5.07 6.00 8.06
C ASP A 807 -6.01 4.85 8.42
N GLN A 808 -5.53 3.62 8.22
CA GLN A 808 -6.28 2.39 8.47
C GLN A 808 -6.73 2.26 9.93
N LYS A 809 -5.99 2.89 10.86
CA LYS A 809 -6.35 2.94 12.28
C LYS A 809 -7.67 3.69 12.51
N LEU A 810 -7.97 4.71 11.71
CA LEU A 810 -9.19 5.51 11.85
C LEU A 810 -10.45 4.76 11.42
N SER A 811 -10.31 3.66 10.68
CA SER A 811 -11.44 2.85 10.24
C SER A 811 -11.87 1.79 11.24
N MET A 812 -11.12 1.64 12.33
CA MET A 812 -11.37 0.61 13.34
C MET A 812 -12.12 1.20 14.55
N PRO A 813 -12.96 0.40 15.22
CA PRO A 813 -13.50 0.73 16.54
C PRO A 813 -12.40 1.06 17.55
N ASP A 814 -12.67 1.97 18.49
CA ASP A 814 -11.78 2.29 19.61
C ASP A 814 -11.41 1.07 20.48
N ASP A 815 -12.31 0.06 20.54
CA ASP A 815 -12.14 -1.17 21.33
C ASP A 815 -11.65 -2.38 20.51
N SER A 816 -11.24 -2.17 19.25
CA SER A 816 -10.81 -3.24 18.35
C SER A 816 -9.44 -3.81 18.71
N TYR A 817 -9.31 -5.14 18.67
CA TYR A 817 -8.02 -5.84 18.81
C TYR A 817 -7.08 -5.55 17.62
N VAL A 818 -7.63 -5.16 16.46
CA VAL A 818 -6.85 -4.83 15.26
C VAL A 818 -6.06 -3.51 15.47
N LEU A 819 -6.55 -2.59 16.32
CA LEU A 819 -5.79 -1.40 16.69
C LEU A 819 -4.51 -1.73 17.45
N ASP A 820 -4.58 -2.70 18.37
CA ASP A 820 -3.41 -3.17 19.12
C ASP A 820 -2.41 -3.87 18.19
N TYR A 821 -2.92 -4.66 17.23
CA TYR A 821 -2.11 -5.22 16.14
C TYR A 821 -1.40 -4.13 15.33
N PHE A 822 -2.11 -3.11 14.83
CA PHE A 822 -1.46 -2.02 14.07
C PHE A 822 -0.44 -1.24 14.89
N LYS A 823 -0.68 -1.06 16.19
CA LYS A 823 0.27 -0.43 17.09
C LYS A 823 1.56 -1.26 17.18
N ASN A 824 1.44 -2.55 17.47
CA ASN A 824 2.58 -3.46 17.59
C ASN A 824 3.31 -3.67 16.25
N LEU A 825 2.58 -3.66 15.13
CA LEU A 825 3.14 -3.68 13.79
C LEU A 825 4.04 -2.45 13.55
N THR A 826 3.58 -1.26 13.94
CA THR A 826 4.32 0.00 13.76
C THR A 826 5.55 0.08 14.68
N GLU A 827 5.46 -0.52 15.87
CA GLU A 827 6.49 -0.46 16.92
C GLU A 827 7.60 -1.50 16.71
N TYR A 828 7.26 -2.73 16.34
CA TYR A 828 8.20 -3.86 16.33
C TYR A 828 8.63 -4.35 14.95
N LEU A 829 7.80 -4.26 13.91
CA LEU A 829 8.18 -4.81 12.60
C LEU A 829 9.23 -3.96 11.90
N HIS A 830 10.25 -4.62 11.34
CA HIS A 830 11.31 -3.98 10.55
C HIS A 830 11.07 -4.04 9.04
N THR A 831 10.22 -4.96 8.59
CA THR A 831 9.97 -5.23 7.17
C THR A 831 8.52 -4.86 6.80
N GLY A 832 8.33 -4.24 5.65
CA GLY A 832 7.01 -3.93 5.10
C GLY A 832 6.44 -5.06 4.24
N ALA A 833 5.42 -4.72 3.45
CA ALA A 833 4.81 -5.65 2.52
C ALA A 833 5.76 -6.07 1.38
N PRO A 834 5.63 -7.30 0.85
CA PRO A 834 6.38 -7.73 -0.33
C PRO A 834 5.97 -6.93 -1.57
N VAL A 835 6.93 -6.75 -2.48
CA VAL A 835 6.74 -6.15 -3.79
C VAL A 835 7.33 -7.06 -4.86
N TYR A 836 6.55 -7.26 -5.92
CA TYR A 836 6.85 -8.12 -7.04
C TYR A 836 7.10 -7.25 -8.27
N PHE A 837 8.33 -7.24 -8.78
CA PHE A 837 8.65 -6.64 -10.07
C PHE A 837 8.32 -7.67 -11.15
N VAL A 838 7.19 -7.48 -11.82
CA VAL A 838 6.66 -8.40 -12.83
C VAL A 838 7.14 -7.97 -14.20
N VAL A 839 7.80 -8.89 -14.91
CA VAL A 839 8.15 -8.76 -16.33
C VAL A 839 7.01 -9.38 -17.13
N GLU A 840 6.36 -8.59 -17.98
CA GLU A 840 5.27 -9.09 -18.83
C GLU A 840 5.76 -10.12 -19.84
N ASP A 841 4.84 -10.92 -20.38
CA ASP A 841 5.11 -11.86 -21.46
C ASP A 841 5.72 -11.17 -22.70
N GLY A 842 6.59 -11.88 -23.42
CA GLY A 842 7.22 -11.44 -24.68
C GLY A 842 8.74 -11.25 -24.64
N LEU A 843 9.37 -11.29 -23.45
CA LEU A 843 10.84 -11.21 -23.35
C LEU A 843 11.50 -12.57 -23.69
N ASN A 844 12.46 -12.57 -24.60
CA ASN A 844 13.18 -13.80 -24.96
C ASN A 844 14.32 -14.12 -23.98
N TYR A 845 14.04 -14.89 -22.94
CA TYR A 845 15.04 -15.36 -21.96
C TYR A 845 16.07 -16.36 -22.51
N SER A 846 15.84 -16.93 -23.70
CA SER A 846 16.76 -17.91 -24.30
C SER A 846 17.91 -17.27 -25.07
N SER A 847 17.87 -15.95 -25.32
CA SER A 847 18.96 -15.20 -25.97
C SER A 847 19.86 -14.51 -24.94
N PRO A 848 21.16 -14.33 -25.23
CA PRO A 848 22.08 -13.64 -24.33
C PRO A 848 21.68 -12.18 -24.08
N GLU A 849 21.08 -11.48 -25.07
CA GLU A 849 20.60 -10.11 -24.86
C GLU A 849 19.45 -10.07 -23.83
N GLY A 850 18.47 -10.96 -23.95
CA GLY A 850 17.34 -11.05 -23.01
C GLY A 850 17.78 -11.45 -21.60
N GLN A 851 18.81 -12.30 -21.48
CA GLN A 851 19.39 -12.66 -20.19
C GLN A 851 20.11 -11.46 -19.54
N ASN A 852 20.92 -10.72 -20.31
CA ASN A 852 21.76 -9.62 -19.80
C ASN A 852 20.97 -8.43 -19.25
N VAL A 853 19.76 -8.19 -19.76
CA VAL A 853 18.89 -7.11 -19.29
C VAL A 853 18.17 -7.45 -17.99
N VAL A 854 18.14 -8.72 -17.57
CA VAL A 854 17.47 -9.18 -16.34
C VAL A 854 18.45 -9.51 -15.22
N CYS A 855 19.49 -10.29 -15.51
CA CYS A 855 20.36 -10.91 -14.49
C CYS A 855 21.22 -9.93 -13.67
N GLY A 856 21.65 -10.33 -12.47
CA GLY A 856 22.54 -9.52 -11.60
C GLY A 856 23.99 -10.03 -11.51
N GLY A 857 24.29 -11.20 -12.07
CA GLY A 857 25.62 -11.83 -12.03
C GLY A 857 26.66 -11.28 -13.03
N VAL A 858 27.79 -11.99 -13.14
CA VAL A 858 28.90 -11.66 -14.05
C VAL A 858 28.46 -11.69 -15.51
N GLY A 859 28.77 -10.62 -16.25
CA GLY A 859 28.45 -10.47 -17.67
C GLY A 859 27.06 -9.87 -17.95
N CYS A 860 26.27 -9.55 -16.91
CA CYS A 860 25.00 -8.84 -17.04
C CYS A 860 25.22 -7.33 -17.23
N ASN A 861 24.19 -6.62 -17.73
CA ASN A 861 24.26 -5.17 -17.87
C ASN A 861 24.23 -4.48 -16.52
N ASN A 862 24.96 -3.36 -16.39
CA ASN A 862 24.96 -2.55 -15.16
C ASN A 862 23.59 -1.91 -14.84
N ASN A 863 22.71 -1.82 -15.84
CA ASN A 863 21.33 -1.33 -15.72
C ASN A 863 20.30 -2.47 -15.84
N SER A 864 20.67 -3.71 -15.53
CA SER A 864 19.70 -4.82 -15.51
C SER A 864 18.64 -4.64 -14.42
N LEU A 865 17.51 -5.34 -14.55
CA LEU A 865 16.42 -5.33 -13.57
C LEU A 865 16.92 -5.59 -12.15
N VAL A 866 17.64 -6.71 -11.95
CA VAL A 866 18.14 -7.12 -10.63
C VAL A 866 19.11 -6.10 -10.06
N GLN A 867 19.99 -5.54 -10.90
CA GLN A 867 20.99 -4.55 -10.49
C GLN A 867 20.36 -3.20 -10.11
N GLN A 868 19.30 -2.77 -10.81
CA GLN A 868 18.56 -1.54 -10.47
C GLN A 868 17.81 -1.67 -9.15
N VAL A 869 17.13 -2.79 -8.91
CA VAL A 869 16.43 -3.03 -7.64
C VAL A 869 17.43 -3.18 -6.49
N TYR A 870 18.58 -3.83 -6.71
CA TYR A 870 19.67 -3.85 -5.74
C TYR A 870 20.21 -2.44 -5.44
N ALA A 871 20.43 -1.61 -6.46
CA ALA A 871 20.88 -0.23 -6.26
C ALA A 871 19.84 0.58 -5.47
N ALA A 872 18.54 0.31 -5.67
CA ALA A 872 17.45 0.89 -4.91
C ALA A 872 17.46 0.45 -3.44
N SER A 873 17.77 -0.82 -3.14
CA SER A 873 17.78 -1.32 -1.75
C SER A 873 18.92 -0.71 -0.91
N LEU A 874 20.02 -0.28 -1.54
CA LEU A 874 21.11 0.43 -0.85
C LEU A 874 20.71 1.83 -0.36
N ILE A 875 19.59 2.39 -0.84
CA ILE A 875 19.04 3.68 -0.44
C ILE A 875 17.60 3.53 0.05
N SER A 876 17.37 2.53 0.89
CA SER A 876 16.05 2.14 1.42
C SER A 876 15.25 3.28 2.04
N ASN A 877 15.88 4.24 2.70
CA ASN A 877 15.21 5.43 3.26
C ASN A 877 14.56 6.34 2.20
N TYR A 878 15.00 6.27 0.93
CA TYR A 878 14.46 7.09 -0.16
C TYR A 878 13.56 6.26 -1.08
N THR A 879 14.00 5.07 -1.48
CA THR A 879 13.28 4.21 -2.44
C THR A 879 12.21 3.36 -1.77
N THR A 880 12.23 3.25 -0.43
CA THR A 880 11.39 2.35 0.38
C THR A 880 11.55 0.86 0.06
N ILE A 881 12.59 0.48 -0.69
CA ILE A 881 12.95 -0.93 -0.95
C ILE A 881 13.98 -1.32 0.10
N ALA A 882 13.68 -2.32 0.94
CA ALA A 882 14.54 -2.68 2.06
C ALA A 882 15.64 -3.66 1.67
N PHE A 883 15.33 -4.63 0.81
CA PHE A 883 16.19 -5.77 0.54
C PHE A 883 16.46 -5.99 -0.95
N THR A 884 17.46 -6.80 -1.27
CA THR A 884 17.81 -7.12 -2.66
C THR A 884 16.76 -8.06 -3.27
N PRO A 885 16.54 -8.06 -4.59
CA PRO A 885 15.53 -8.93 -5.21
C PRO A 885 16.01 -10.38 -5.26
N SER A 886 15.09 -11.31 -5.02
CA SER A 886 15.28 -12.72 -5.37
C SER A 886 15.24 -12.89 -6.89
N SER A 887 16.22 -13.60 -7.45
CA SER A 887 16.39 -13.75 -8.91
C SER A 887 16.46 -15.22 -9.30
N TRP A 888 15.36 -15.72 -9.87
CA TRP A 888 15.28 -17.09 -10.36
C TRP A 888 16.28 -17.38 -11.49
N LEU A 889 16.58 -16.37 -12.31
CA LEU A 889 17.46 -16.50 -13.47
C LEU A 889 18.94 -16.66 -13.04
N ASP A 890 19.37 -15.91 -12.03
CA ASP A 890 20.74 -16.04 -11.50
C ASP A 890 20.93 -17.40 -10.80
N ASP A 891 19.96 -17.86 -10.02
CA ASP A 891 20.00 -19.18 -9.38
C ASP A 891 19.93 -20.32 -10.39
N TYR A 892 19.15 -20.16 -11.46
CA TYR A 892 19.12 -21.10 -12.58
C TYR A 892 20.49 -21.24 -13.24
N PHE A 893 21.16 -20.12 -13.54
CA PHE A 893 22.51 -20.17 -14.11
C PHE A 893 23.50 -20.86 -13.18
N ASP A 894 23.46 -20.56 -11.89
CA ASP A 894 24.32 -21.21 -10.91
C ASP A 894 24.03 -22.71 -10.76
N TRP A 895 22.77 -23.12 -10.91
CA TRP A 895 22.35 -24.52 -10.86
C TRP A 895 22.78 -25.30 -12.11
N VAL A 896 22.71 -24.71 -13.31
CA VAL A 896 23.11 -25.35 -14.58
C VAL A 896 24.63 -25.44 -14.77
N LYS A 897 25.41 -24.56 -14.13
CA LYS A 897 26.88 -24.54 -14.27
C LYS A 897 27.47 -25.94 -14.13
N PRO A 898 28.32 -26.41 -15.06
CA PRO A 898 28.87 -27.78 -15.03
C PRO A 898 29.76 -28.04 -13.81
N GLN A 899 30.31 -26.96 -13.23
CA GLN A 899 31.02 -26.90 -11.96
C GLN A 899 30.14 -27.27 -10.75
N SER A 900 28.83 -27.03 -10.85
CA SER A 900 27.86 -27.50 -9.88
C SER A 900 27.56 -28.99 -10.12
N THR A 901 27.29 -29.73 -9.05
CA THR A 901 26.80 -31.11 -9.14
C THR A 901 25.28 -31.19 -9.20
N CYS A 902 24.59 -30.06 -9.36
CA CYS A 902 23.15 -29.95 -9.27
C CYS A 902 22.48 -30.52 -10.53
N CYS A 903 22.77 -29.94 -11.70
CA CYS A 903 22.14 -30.37 -12.95
C CYS A 903 22.82 -31.63 -13.51
N ARG A 904 22.12 -32.76 -13.37
CA ARG A 904 22.51 -34.05 -13.97
C ARG A 904 21.30 -34.71 -14.61
N TYR A 905 21.54 -35.54 -15.62
CA TYR A 905 20.49 -36.34 -16.24
C TYR A 905 20.99 -37.74 -16.58
N TYR A 906 20.07 -38.69 -16.71
CA TYR A 906 20.38 -40.05 -17.09
C TYR A 906 20.70 -40.12 -18.59
N ASN A 907 21.89 -40.61 -18.93
CA ASN A 907 22.33 -40.70 -20.32
C ASN A 907 21.39 -41.58 -21.19
N ASN A 908 20.75 -42.58 -20.57
CA ASN A 908 19.93 -43.56 -21.28
C ASN A 908 18.50 -43.07 -21.54
N THR A 909 17.91 -42.31 -20.62
CA THR A 909 16.50 -41.90 -20.65
C THR A 909 16.31 -40.41 -20.91
N GLY A 910 17.37 -39.59 -20.78
CA GLY A 910 17.29 -38.14 -20.90
C GLY A 910 16.57 -37.46 -19.72
N THR A 911 16.17 -38.20 -18.69
CA THR A 911 15.41 -37.68 -17.53
C THR A 911 16.32 -37.08 -16.48
N PHE A 912 15.81 -36.12 -15.71
CA PHE A 912 16.54 -35.47 -14.62
C PHE A 912 17.03 -36.49 -13.57
N CYS A 913 18.28 -36.31 -13.10
CA CYS A 913 18.91 -37.11 -12.07
C CYS A 913 19.27 -36.23 -10.87
N ASN A 914 18.51 -36.39 -9.78
CA ASN A 914 18.68 -35.64 -8.54
C ASN A 914 20.13 -35.73 -8.00
N ALA A 915 20.68 -34.62 -7.50
CA ALA A 915 22.04 -34.50 -6.94
C ALA A 915 22.36 -35.53 -5.84
N SER A 916 21.36 -36.03 -5.13
CA SER A 916 21.51 -37.03 -4.07
C SER A 916 21.84 -38.43 -4.58
N VAL A 917 21.43 -38.76 -5.82
CA VAL A 917 21.62 -40.09 -6.42
C VAL A 917 23.08 -40.35 -6.78
N VAL A 918 23.58 -41.53 -6.41
CA VAL A 918 24.95 -41.99 -6.69
C VAL A 918 24.88 -43.11 -7.74
N ASN A 919 24.61 -42.74 -9.00
CA ASN A 919 24.56 -43.68 -10.12
C ASN A 919 25.53 -43.22 -11.22
N SER A 920 26.36 -44.13 -11.73
CA SER A 920 27.35 -43.86 -12.78
C SER A 920 26.73 -43.51 -14.14
N SER A 921 25.43 -43.75 -14.33
CA SER A 921 24.70 -43.41 -15.56
C SER A 921 24.23 -41.95 -15.61
N CYS A 922 24.43 -41.18 -14.53
CA CYS A 922 24.09 -39.77 -14.46
C CYS A 922 25.27 -38.91 -14.92
N VAL A 923 25.05 -38.13 -15.97
CA VAL A 923 26.03 -37.22 -16.55
C VAL A 923 25.62 -35.77 -16.29
N HIS A 924 26.59 -34.85 -16.29
CA HIS A 924 26.33 -33.42 -16.16
C HIS A 924 25.48 -32.90 -17.32
N CYS A 925 24.57 -31.97 -17.04
CA CYS A 925 23.73 -31.34 -18.06
C CYS A 925 24.55 -30.62 -19.13
N ARG A 926 25.58 -29.88 -18.70
CA ARG A 926 26.50 -29.14 -19.57
C ARG A 926 27.91 -29.76 -19.47
N PRO A 927 28.68 -29.77 -20.57
CA PRO A 927 30.03 -30.31 -20.55
C PRO A 927 31.00 -29.38 -19.82
N MET A 928 32.04 -29.93 -19.18
CA MET A 928 33.16 -29.18 -18.58
C MET A 928 34.14 -28.62 -19.63
N THR A 929 33.60 -27.96 -20.66
CA THR A 929 34.38 -27.30 -21.73
C THR A 929 34.22 -25.78 -21.61
N PRO A 930 35.11 -24.97 -22.22
CA PRO A 930 34.97 -23.51 -22.21
C PRO A 930 33.61 -23.02 -22.74
N SER A 931 33.06 -23.67 -23.76
CA SER A 931 31.71 -23.39 -24.28
C SER A 931 30.60 -23.85 -23.32
N GLY A 932 30.79 -25.00 -22.64
CA GLY A 932 29.84 -25.49 -21.64
C GLY A 932 29.79 -24.66 -20.35
N LYS A 933 30.85 -23.92 -20.03
CA LYS A 933 30.90 -22.94 -18.91
C LYS A 933 30.15 -21.63 -19.20
N GLN A 934 29.86 -21.33 -20.47
CA GLN A 934 29.02 -20.19 -20.84
C GLN A 934 27.56 -20.47 -20.48
N ARG A 935 26.75 -19.40 -20.41
CA ARG A 935 25.33 -19.47 -20.08
C ARG A 935 24.58 -20.36 -21.09
N PRO A 936 23.52 -21.07 -20.65
CA PRO A 936 22.70 -21.84 -21.57
C PRO A 936 21.92 -20.90 -22.51
N GLU A 937 21.99 -21.18 -23.81
CA GLU A 937 21.34 -20.42 -24.88
C GLU A 937 20.45 -21.36 -25.72
N GLY A 938 19.40 -20.81 -26.31
CA GLY A 938 18.49 -21.55 -27.19
C GLY A 938 17.83 -22.75 -26.51
N ASP A 939 17.86 -23.91 -27.17
CA ASP A 939 17.15 -25.12 -26.72
C ASP A 939 17.67 -25.65 -25.38
N ASP A 940 18.95 -25.46 -25.06
CA ASP A 940 19.53 -25.89 -23.78
C ASP A 940 18.89 -25.15 -22.60
N PHE A 941 18.55 -23.87 -22.79
CA PHE A 941 17.88 -23.06 -21.77
C PHE A 941 16.51 -23.64 -21.43
N MET A 942 15.66 -23.87 -22.45
CA MET A 942 14.31 -24.40 -22.25
C MET A 942 14.30 -25.88 -21.85
N ARG A 943 15.34 -26.65 -22.18
CA ARG A 943 15.45 -28.05 -21.78
C ARG A 943 15.67 -28.22 -20.27
N PHE A 944 16.53 -27.40 -19.67
CA PHE A 944 16.91 -27.57 -18.26
C PHE A 944 16.07 -26.72 -17.29
N LEU A 945 15.40 -25.67 -17.75
CA LEU A 945 14.58 -24.80 -16.90
C LEU A 945 13.45 -25.55 -16.17
N PRO A 946 12.63 -26.41 -16.82
CA PRO A 946 11.61 -27.18 -16.10
C PRO A 946 12.20 -28.14 -15.07
N MET A 947 13.41 -28.67 -15.32
CA MET A 947 14.09 -29.55 -14.36
C MET A 947 14.48 -28.76 -13.11
N PHE A 948 15.02 -27.55 -13.28
CA PHE A 948 15.35 -26.64 -12.17
C PHE A 948 14.12 -26.26 -11.34
N LEU A 949 13.01 -25.90 -11.98
CA LEU A 949 11.76 -25.54 -11.29
C LEU A 949 11.12 -26.73 -10.56
N SER A 950 11.49 -27.96 -10.91
CA SER A 950 11.05 -29.19 -10.23
C SER A 950 12.05 -29.72 -9.20
N ASP A 951 13.28 -29.18 -9.14
CA ASP A 951 14.34 -29.70 -8.28
C ASP A 951 14.18 -29.20 -6.84
N ASN A 952 14.25 -30.13 -5.90
CA ASN A 952 14.13 -29.87 -4.47
C ASN A 952 15.51 -29.58 -3.86
N PRO A 953 15.64 -28.54 -3.02
CA PRO A 953 16.88 -28.26 -2.32
C PRO A 953 17.28 -29.44 -1.42
N ASN A 954 18.56 -29.81 -1.45
CA ASN A 954 19.13 -30.92 -0.68
C ASN A 954 20.58 -30.61 -0.26
N VAL A 955 21.15 -31.41 0.65
CA VAL A 955 22.49 -31.15 1.23
C VAL A 955 23.61 -31.08 0.18
N LYS A 956 23.45 -31.77 -0.97
CA LYS A 956 24.43 -31.72 -2.07
C LYS A 956 24.16 -30.58 -3.06
N CYS A 957 22.94 -30.06 -3.11
CA CYS A 957 22.52 -28.96 -3.97
C CYS A 957 21.47 -28.09 -3.27
N GLY A 958 21.89 -26.95 -2.72
CA GLY A 958 21.00 -26.01 -2.03
C GLY A 958 20.20 -25.08 -2.96
N LYS A 959 20.47 -25.08 -4.29
CA LYS A 959 19.90 -24.14 -5.27
C LYS A 959 18.74 -24.72 -6.09
N GLY A 960 18.00 -25.69 -5.56
CA GLY A 960 16.81 -26.22 -6.23
C GLY A 960 15.72 -25.15 -6.35
N GLY A 961 15.14 -24.96 -7.54
CA GLY A 961 14.21 -23.87 -7.83
C GLY A 961 12.77 -24.10 -7.38
N HIS A 962 12.40 -25.33 -6.97
CA HIS A 962 11.00 -25.69 -6.70
C HIS A 962 10.37 -24.90 -5.55
N ALA A 963 11.07 -24.73 -4.44
CA ALA A 963 10.51 -24.06 -3.26
C ALA A 963 10.26 -22.55 -3.45
N ALA A 964 11.11 -21.87 -4.24
CA ALA A 964 11.13 -20.42 -4.33
C ALA A 964 10.60 -19.86 -5.65
N TYR A 965 10.79 -20.61 -6.76
CA TYR A 965 10.62 -20.06 -8.11
C TYR A 965 9.60 -20.82 -8.97
N ALA A 966 9.07 -21.95 -8.51
CA ALA A 966 8.08 -22.71 -9.27
C ALA A 966 6.81 -21.90 -9.60
N THR A 967 6.40 -21.01 -8.71
CA THR A 967 5.30 -20.06 -8.94
C THR A 967 5.76 -18.73 -9.53
N ALA A 968 7.07 -18.48 -9.61
CA ALA A 968 7.64 -17.21 -10.08
C ALA A 968 7.84 -17.14 -11.59
N VAL A 969 7.83 -18.30 -12.24
CA VAL A 969 8.08 -18.45 -13.67
C VAL A 969 6.88 -19.14 -14.31
N ASP A 970 6.11 -18.41 -15.09
CA ASP A 970 5.07 -19.00 -15.93
C ASP A 970 5.71 -19.59 -17.20
N LEU A 971 5.37 -20.84 -17.53
CA LEU A 971 5.88 -21.52 -18.72
C LEU A 971 4.75 -21.65 -19.74
N HIS A 972 5.03 -21.31 -21.01
CA HIS A 972 4.04 -21.53 -22.05
C HIS A 972 3.64 -23.01 -22.17
N PRO A 973 2.40 -23.31 -22.62
CA PRO A 973 1.96 -24.68 -22.85
C PRO A 973 2.93 -25.45 -23.76
N ASN A 974 3.38 -26.63 -23.32
CA ASN A 974 4.42 -27.46 -23.95
C ASN A 974 5.88 -26.98 -23.82
N ASN A 975 6.19 -26.08 -22.87
CA ASN A 975 7.56 -25.61 -22.58
C ASN A 975 8.27 -24.97 -23.78
N THR A 976 7.53 -24.27 -24.64
CA THR A 976 8.08 -23.63 -25.85
C THR A 976 8.80 -22.31 -25.56
N GLY A 977 8.55 -21.70 -24.41
CA GLY A 977 9.15 -20.45 -23.96
C GLY A 977 8.73 -20.09 -22.54
N VAL A 978 9.32 -19.03 -22.01
CA VAL A 978 8.99 -18.44 -20.71
C VAL A 978 7.97 -17.32 -20.93
N GLY A 979 6.87 -17.36 -20.17
CA GLY A 979 5.84 -16.33 -20.16
C GLY A 979 6.18 -15.21 -19.16
N ALA A 980 5.18 -14.79 -18.38
CA ALA A 980 5.38 -13.79 -17.34
C ALA A 980 6.26 -14.30 -16.21
N THR A 981 7.12 -13.44 -15.65
CA THR A 981 7.93 -13.77 -14.48
C THR A 981 7.96 -12.64 -13.46
N TYR A 982 8.22 -12.94 -12.19
CA TYR A 982 8.39 -11.92 -11.17
C TYR A 982 9.71 -12.02 -10.40
N PHE A 983 10.14 -10.88 -9.86
CA PHE A 983 11.27 -10.74 -8.95
C PHE A 983 10.77 -10.15 -7.64
N MET A 984 10.80 -10.95 -6.57
CA MET A 984 10.24 -10.58 -5.27
C MET A 984 11.29 -9.90 -4.40
N THR A 985 10.91 -8.79 -3.77
CA THR A 985 11.61 -8.13 -2.66
C THR A 985 10.60 -7.61 -1.63
N TYR A 986 11.04 -6.85 -0.63
CA TYR A 986 10.18 -6.27 0.41
C TYR A 986 10.39 -4.76 0.52
N HIS A 987 9.30 -4.07 0.83
CA HIS A 987 9.35 -2.68 1.25
C HIS A 987 9.96 -2.52 2.66
N THR A 988 10.41 -1.31 2.97
CA THR A 988 10.65 -0.88 4.35
C THR A 988 9.34 -0.87 5.14
N ILE A 989 9.39 -0.80 6.46
CA ILE A 989 8.18 -0.61 7.27
C ILE A 989 7.45 0.68 6.85
N LEU A 990 6.15 0.55 6.57
CA LEU A 990 5.26 1.65 6.16
C LEU A 990 4.28 1.90 7.30
N LYS A 991 4.34 3.09 7.91
CA LYS A 991 3.64 3.39 9.17
C LYS A 991 2.37 4.19 8.94
N GLU A 992 2.48 5.22 8.11
CA GLU A 992 1.41 6.18 7.85
C GLU A 992 1.04 6.19 6.37
N SER A 993 -0.12 6.77 6.05
CA SER A 993 -0.59 6.87 4.67
C SER A 993 0.43 7.48 3.68
N PRO A 994 1.21 8.53 4.03
CA PRO A 994 2.25 9.07 3.15
C PRO A 994 3.32 8.04 2.79
N ASP A 995 3.72 7.17 3.71
CA ASP A 995 4.74 6.15 3.46
C ASP A 995 4.28 5.17 2.38
N TYR A 996 3.01 4.74 2.42
CA TYR A 996 2.42 3.87 1.40
C TYR A 996 2.34 4.55 0.03
N ILE A 997 2.01 5.84 -0.01
CA ILE A 997 1.92 6.62 -1.25
C ILE A 997 3.32 6.80 -1.87
N ASP A 998 4.31 7.15 -1.05
CA ASP A 998 5.69 7.32 -1.49
C ASP A 998 6.31 5.98 -1.92
N ALA A 999 6.01 4.88 -1.22
CA ALA A 999 6.45 3.55 -1.60
C ALA A 999 5.90 3.11 -2.96
N LEU A 1000 4.60 3.32 -3.20
CA LEU A 1000 3.97 3.07 -4.51
C LEU A 1000 4.62 3.94 -5.59
N LYS A 1001 4.81 5.24 -5.33
CA LYS A 1001 5.38 6.18 -6.29
C LYS A 1001 6.82 5.81 -6.67
N MET A 1002 7.66 5.48 -5.68
CA MET A 1002 9.05 5.10 -5.92
C MET A 1002 9.17 3.75 -6.63
N ALA A 1003 8.32 2.78 -6.28
CA ALA A 1003 8.28 1.50 -6.99
C ALA A 1003 7.87 1.65 -8.46
N ARG A 1004 6.89 2.52 -8.77
CA ARG A 1004 6.49 2.84 -10.15
C ARG A 1004 7.60 3.53 -10.93
N ILE A 1005 8.26 4.53 -10.35
CA ILE A 1005 9.41 5.21 -10.98
C ILE A 1005 10.53 4.21 -11.28
N LEU A 1006 10.81 3.31 -10.33
CA LEU A 1006 11.81 2.26 -10.52
C LEU A 1006 11.40 1.29 -11.63
N ALA A 1007 10.16 0.82 -11.66
CA ALA A 1007 9.64 -0.06 -12.70
C ALA A 1007 9.64 0.59 -14.09
N GLU A 1008 9.35 1.89 -14.19
CA GLU A 1008 9.41 2.65 -15.44
C GLU A 1008 10.85 2.80 -15.94
N ASN A 1009 11.81 3.12 -15.06
CA ASN A 1009 13.22 3.17 -15.40
C ASN A 1009 13.75 1.80 -15.88
N ILE A 1010 13.34 0.72 -15.21
CA ILE A 1010 13.65 -0.65 -15.62
C ILE A 1010 13.04 -0.93 -16.99
N SER A 1011 11.78 -0.60 -17.21
CA SER A 1011 11.09 -0.83 -18.49
C SER A 1011 11.79 -0.11 -19.65
N GLN A 1012 12.16 1.16 -19.46
CA GLN A 1012 12.90 1.95 -20.45
C GLN A 1012 14.29 1.37 -20.75
N SER A 1013 14.96 0.80 -19.73
CA SER A 1013 16.28 0.20 -19.91
C SER A 1013 16.26 -1.16 -20.61
N MET A 1014 15.17 -1.92 -20.44
CA MET A 1014 14.99 -3.26 -21.01
C MET A 1014 14.32 -3.25 -22.39
N ASP A 1015 13.72 -2.13 -22.79
CA ASP A 1015 12.79 -2.04 -23.94
C ASP A 1015 11.63 -3.03 -23.84
N HIS A 1016 11.20 -3.32 -22.61
CA HIS A 1016 10.12 -4.26 -22.31
C HIS A 1016 9.36 -3.81 -21.07
N LYS A 1017 8.05 -4.07 -21.02
CA LYS A 1017 7.20 -3.54 -19.93
C LYS A 1017 7.40 -4.33 -18.63
N VAL A 1018 7.72 -3.59 -17.57
CA VAL A 1018 7.86 -4.07 -16.19
C VAL A 1018 7.00 -3.21 -15.28
N PHE A 1019 6.25 -3.84 -14.40
CA PHE A 1019 5.46 -3.13 -13.38
C PHE A 1019 5.72 -3.72 -11.99
N ALA A 1020 5.50 -2.90 -10.96
CA ALA A 1020 5.60 -3.33 -9.57
C ALA A 1020 4.20 -3.65 -9.03
N TYR A 1021 4.04 -4.80 -8.41
CA TYR A 1021 2.80 -5.21 -7.74
C TYR A 1021 3.02 -5.41 -6.24
N SER A 1022 2.13 -4.84 -5.43
CA SER A 1022 1.99 -5.13 -4.01
C SER A 1022 0.52 -5.02 -3.62
N VAL A 1023 0.12 -5.74 -2.57
CA VAL A 1023 -1.30 -5.88 -2.15
C VAL A 1023 -1.98 -4.52 -1.89
N PHE A 1024 -1.24 -3.52 -1.40
CA PHE A 1024 -1.82 -2.23 -1.03
C PHE A 1024 -1.90 -1.23 -2.20
N TYR A 1025 -1.29 -1.50 -3.35
CA TYR A 1025 -1.22 -0.55 -4.47
C TYR A 1025 -2.61 -0.16 -5.00
N VAL A 1026 -3.53 -1.13 -5.04
CA VAL A 1026 -4.93 -0.90 -5.46
C VAL A 1026 -5.69 0.09 -4.58
N PHE A 1027 -5.33 0.19 -3.29
CA PHE A 1027 -5.98 1.09 -2.34
C PHE A 1027 -5.34 2.48 -2.32
N TYR A 1028 -4.01 2.56 -2.48
CA TYR A 1028 -3.27 3.82 -2.34
C TYR A 1028 -3.05 4.57 -3.66
N GLU A 1029 -3.27 3.93 -4.83
CA GLU A 1029 -3.16 4.61 -6.13
C GLU A 1029 -4.04 5.86 -6.23
N GLN A 1030 -5.23 5.82 -5.64
CA GLN A 1030 -6.18 6.92 -5.68
C GLN A 1030 -5.62 8.24 -5.12
N TYR A 1031 -4.65 8.17 -4.20
CA TYR A 1031 -4.05 9.35 -3.56
C TYR A 1031 -2.98 10.02 -4.41
N LEU A 1032 -2.49 9.39 -5.48
CA LEU A 1032 -1.55 10.01 -6.41
C LEU A 1032 -2.21 11.15 -7.21
N THR A 1033 -3.51 11.02 -7.52
CA THR A 1033 -4.26 12.01 -8.31
C THR A 1033 -5.31 12.78 -7.51
N ILE A 1034 -5.58 12.42 -6.24
CA ILE A 1034 -6.70 12.98 -5.47
C ILE A 1034 -6.72 14.51 -5.38
N ALA A 1035 -5.56 15.16 -5.30
CA ALA A 1035 -5.49 16.62 -5.25
C ALA A 1035 -5.97 17.24 -6.58
N TYR A 1036 -5.57 16.67 -7.70
CA TYR A 1036 -6.03 17.07 -9.03
C TYR A 1036 -7.51 16.77 -9.21
N ASP A 1037 -7.95 15.57 -8.83
CA ASP A 1037 -9.35 15.15 -8.94
C ASP A 1037 -10.26 16.02 -8.08
N THR A 1038 -9.82 16.40 -6.88
CA THR A 1038 -10.54 17.34 -6.00
C THR A 1038 -10.65 18.71 -6.64
N ALA A 1039 -9.55 19.27 -7.15
CA ALA A 1039 -9.55 20.57 -7.79
C ALA A 1039 -10.47 20.59 -9.03
N LEU A 1040 -10.42 19.54 -9.84
CA LEU A 1040 -11.26 19.38 -11.03
C LEU A 1040 -12.73 19.26 -10.65
N ASN A 1041 -13.09 18.35 -9.73
CA ASN A 1041 -14.49 18.14 -9.33
C ASN A 1041 -15.11 19.40 -8.70
N LEU A 1042 -14.39 20.08 -7.81
CA LEU A 1042 -14.88 21.31 -7.18
C LEU A 1042 -15.00 22.46 -8.19
N SER A 1043 -14.04 22.58 -9.11
CA SER A 1043 -14.04 23.62 -10.15
C SER A 1043 -15.15 23.40 -11.18
N VAL A 1044 -15.38 22.15 -11.61
CA VAL A 1044 -16.49 21.79 -12.50
C VAL A 1044 -17.84 22.05 -11.83
N SER A 1045 -17.99 21.67 -10.55
CA SER A 1045 -19.21 21.93 -9.77
C SER A 1045 -19.47 23.43 -9.60
N LEU A 1046 -18.44 24.21 -9.30
CA LEU A 1046 -18.57 25.67 -9.17
C LEU A 1046 -18.91 26.33 -10.51
N ALA A 1047 -18.28 25.87 -11.59
CA ALA A 1047 -18.56 26.35 -12.95
C ALA A 1047 -19.99 26.03 -13.38
N SER A 1048 -20.50 24.83 -13.06
CA SER A 1048 -21.89 24.47 -13.37
C SER A 1048 -22.88 25.31 -12.58
N ILE A 1049 -22.63 25.55 -11.29
CA ILE A 1049 -23.46 26.44 -10.48
C ILE A 1049 -23.44 27.86 -11.05
N PHE A 1050 -22.29 28.37 -11.47
CA PHE A 1050 -22.17 29.68 -12.10
C PHE A 1050 -23.00 29.78 -13.38
N VAL A 1051 -22.91 28.77 -14.27
CA VAL A 1051 -23.66 28.72 -15.53
C VAL A 1051 -25.16 28.66 -15.26
N VAL A 1052 -25.61 27.73 -14.41
CA VAL A 1052 -27.03 27.56 -14.07
C VAL A 1052 -27.60 28.83 -13.43
N THR A 1053 -26.86 29.43 -12.48
CA THR A 1053 -27.27 30.66 -11.81
C THR A 1053 -27.34 31.84 -12.79
N THR A 1054 -26.38 31.95 -13.71
CA THR A 1054 -26.40 32.99 -14.75
C THR A 1054 -27.62 32.86 -15.65
N VAL A 1055 -27.88 31.65 -16.16
CA VAL A 1055 -29.00 31.41 -17.09
C VAL A 1055 -30.35 31.66 -16.41
N LEU A 1056 -30.56 31.09 -15.22
CA LEU A 1056 -31.86 31.16 -14.53
C LEU A 1056 -32.13 32.52 -13.86
N LEU A 1057 -31.11 33.31 -13.50
CA LEU A 1057 -31.30 34.70 -13.02
C LEU A 1057 -31.48 35.72 -14.15
N GLY A 1058 -31.52 35.30 -15.42
CA GLY A 1058 -31.73 36.18 -16.57
C GLY A 1058 -30.45 36.89 -17.04
N PHE A 1059 -29.30 36.20 -16.98
CA PHE A 1059 -27.96 36.66 -17.36
C PHE A 1059 -27.46 37.90 -16.62
N GLU A 1060 -27.88 38.04 -15.36
CA GLU A 1060 -27.25 38.96 -14.43
C GLU A 1060 -25.91 38.38 -13.93
N LEU A 1061 -24.86 38.49 -14.77
CA LEU A 1061 -23.51 37.95 -14.51
C LEU A 1061 -22.97 38.39 -13.15
N TRP A 1062 -23.17 39.64 -12.75
CA TRP A 1062 -22.71 40.15 -11.45
C TRP A 1062 -23.30 39.41 -10.25
N SER A 1063 -24.58 39.02 -10.31
CA SER A 1063 -25.24 38.24 -9.25
C SER A 1063 -24.64 36.84 -9.15
N ALA A 1064 -24.42 36.19 -10.30
CA ALA A 1064 -23.84 34.85 -10.38
C ALA A 1064 -22.37 34.82 -9.93
N VAL A 1065 -21.59 35.86 -10.26
CA VAL A 1065 -20.20 36.03 -9.76
C VAL A 1065 -20.18 36.16 -8.25
N ILE A 1066 -21.08 36.95 -7.66
CA ILE A 1066 -21.15 37.12 -6.20
C ILE A 1066 -21.46 35.78 -5.52
N VAL A 1067 -22.45 35.03 -6.01
CA VAL A 1067 -22.79 33.70 -5.47
C VAL A 1067 -21.60 32.74 -5.58
N SER A 1068 -20.97 32.68 -6.75
CA SER A 1068 -19.86 31.75 -6.99
C SER A 1068 -18.63 32.13 -6.16
N LEU A 1069 -18.36 33.42 -5.99
CA LEU A 1069 -17.29 33.91 -5.12
C LEU A 1069 -17.55 33.53 -3.66
N THR A 1070 -18.78 33.69 -3.16
CA THR A 1070 -19.11 33.29 -1.79
C THR A 1070 -19.00 31.78 -1.57
N ILE A 1071 -19.40 30.96 -2.55
CA ILE A 1071 -19.25 29.50 -2.47
C ILE A 1071 -17.77 29.12 -2.48
N ALA A 1072 -16.97 29.73 -3.35
CA ALA A 1072 -15.52 29.53 -3.37
C ALA A 1072 -14.87 29.89 -2.02
N MET A 1073 -15.30 30.99 -1.39
CA MET A 1073 -14.85 31.35 -0.04
C MET A 1073 -15.22 30.31 1.01
N ILE A 1074 -16.44 29.76 0.96
CA ILE A 1074 -16.88 28.69 1.88
C ILE A 1074 -16.01 27.44 1.68
N LEU A 1075 -15.76 27.02 0.43
CA LEU A 1075 -14.93 25.86 0.12
C LEU A 1075 -13.50 26.02 0.62
N VAL A 1076 -12.86 27.18 0.38
CA VAL A 1076 -11.50 27.45 0.86
C VAL A 1076 -11.46 27.46 2.39
N ASN A 1077 -12.44 28.07 3.05
CA ASN A 1077 -12.55 28.03 4.51
C ASN A 1077 -12.80 26.63 5.05
N MET A 1078 -13.50 25.77 4.30
CA MET A 1078 -13.67 24.37 4.65
C MET A 1078 -12.33 23.63 4.65
N PHE A 1079 -11.45 23.86 3.67
CA PHE A 1079 -10.07 23.33 3.71
C PHE A 1079 -9.28 23.86 4.91
N GLY A 1080 -9.45 25.13 5.28
CA GLY A 1080 -8.85 25.69 6.49
C GLY A 1080 -9.30 24.99 7.77
N VAL A 1081 -10.59 24.64 7.87
CA VAL A 1081 -11.13 23.86 9.00
C VAL A 1081 -10.67 22.41 8.96
N MET A 1082 -10.58 21.81 7.77
CA MET A 1082 -10.03 20.45 7.62
C MET A 1082 -8.63 20.36 8.22
N TRP A 1083 -7.77 21.34 7.93
CA TRP A 1083 -6.46 21.42 8.55
C TRP A 1083 -6.53 21.65 10.07
N LEU A 1084 -7.34 22.60 10.54
CA LEU A 1084 -7.43 22.94 11.98
C LEU A 1084 -7.94 21.76 12.83
N TRP A 1085 -8.80 20.92 12.28
CA TRP A 1085 -9.40 19.77 12.96
C TRP A 1085 -8.75 18.41 12.60
N ASN A 1086 -7.57 18.41 11.96
CA ASN A 1086 -6.86 17.21 11.49
C ASN A 1086 -7.77 16.24 10.72
N ILE A 1087 -8.44 16.75 9.69
CA ILE A 1087 -9.26 15.97 8.76
C ILE A 1087 -8.44 15.83 7.48
N SER A 1088 -8.08 14.59 7.14
CA SER A 1088 -7.31 14.29 5.95
C SER A 1088 -8.17 14.34 4.67
N LEU A 1089 -7.51 14.57 3.53
CA LEU A 1089 -8.10 14.54 2.21
C LEU A 1089 -8.08 13.09 1.67
N ASN A 1090 -9.26 12.51 1.58
CA ASN A 1090 -9.58 11.21 1.00
C ASN A 1090 -10.91 11.25 0.23
N ALA A 1091 -11.30 10.13 -0.37
CA ALA A 1091 -12.54 10.04 -1.15
C ALA A 1091 -13.82 10.39 -0.34
N VAL A 1092 -13.88 10.08 0.97
CA VAL A 1092 -15.01 10.45 1.84
C VAL A 1092 -15.07 11.97 2.05
N SER A 1093 -13.93 12.57 2.38
CA SER A 1093 -13.85 14.04 2.53
C SER A 1093 -14.15 14.77 1.22
N LEU A 1094 -13.77 14.21 0.06
CA LEU A 1094 -14.08 14.75 -1.26
C LEU A 1094 -15.60 14.76 -1.52
N VAL A 1095 -16.30 13.67 -1.20
CA VAL A 1095 -17.77 13.62 -1.24
C VAL A 1095 -18.38 14.73 -0.38
N ASN A 1096 -17.88 14.89 0.85
CA ASN A 1096 -18.37 15.93 1.75
C ASN A 1096 -18.05 17.36 1.26
N LEU A 1097 -16.94 17.57 0.54
CA LEU A 1097 -16.62 18.85 -0.11
C LEU A 1097 -17.53 19.15 -1.30
N VAL A 1098 -17.87 18.15 -2.12
CA VAL A 1098 -18.85 18.30 -3.21
C VAL A 1098 -20.24 18.61 -2.62
N MET A 1099 -20.62 17.92 -1.55
CA MET A 1099 -21.84 18.21 -0.78
C MET A 1099 -21.84 19.62 -0.19
N CYS A 1100 -20.70 20.11 0.32
CA CYS A 1100 -20.55 21.48 0.80
C CYS A 1100 -20.87 22.50 -0.30
N CYS A 1101 -20.42 22.25 -1.53
CA CYS A 1101 -20.72 23.08 -2.68
C CYS A 1101 -22.24 23.17 -2.92
N GLY A 1102 -22.94 22.03 -2.91
CA GLY A 1102 -24.40 21.96 -3.06
C GLY A 1102 -25.15 22.73 -1.97
N ILE A 1103 -24.92 22.39 -0.69
CA ILE A 1103 -25.59 23.05 0.45
C ILE A 1103 -25.30 24.56 0.50
N SER A 1104 -24.11 25.00 0.06
CA SER A 1104 -23.78 26.42 -0.01
C SER A 1104 -24.66 27.18 -1.01
N VAL A 1105 -25.15 26.52 -2.06
CA VAL A 1105 -26.06 27.15 -3.03
C VAL A 1105 -27.40 27.52 -2.38
N GLU A 1106 -27.94 26.68 -1.48
CA GLU A 1106 -29.19 27.00 -0.77
C GLU A 1106 -29.04 28.30 0.02
N PHE A 1107 -27.95 28.45 0.77
CA PHE A 1107 -27.70 29.65 1.56
C PHE A 1107 -27.52 30.91 0.70
N CYS A 1108 -26.84 30.81 -0.45
CA CYS A 1108 -26.49 31.98 -1.26
C CYS A 1108 -27.55 32.36 -2.31
N SER A 1109 -28.13 31.38 -3.00
CA SER A 1109 -29.00 31.62 -4.16
C SER A 1109 -30.32 32.29 -3.80
N HIS A 1110 -30.93 31.90 -2.68
CA HIS A 1110 -32.19 32.50 -2.21
C HIS A 1110 -32.04 33.98 -1.87
N ILE A 1111 -31.00 34.34 -1.12
CA ILE A 1111 -30.72 35.72 -0.70
C ILE A 1111 -30.40 36.60 -1.91
N VAL A 1112 -29.56 36.11 -2.84
CA VAL A 1112 -29.21 36.88 -4.05
C VAL A 1112 -30.40 37.06 -4.99
N ARG A 1113 -31.25 36.03 -5.15
CA ARG A 1113 -32.47 36.14 -5.95
C ARG A 1113 -33.45 37.13 -5.32
N ALA A 1114 -33.66 37.07 -4.00
CA ALA A 1114 -34.50 38.04 -3.28
C ALA A 1114 -33.96 39.48 -3.45
N PHE A 1115 -32.64 39.66 -3.37
CA PHE A 1115 -31.98 40.96 -3.57
C PHE A 1115 -32.08 41.51 -5.00
N SER A 1116 -32.02 40.63 -6.01
CA SER A 1116 -32.13 40.99 -7.43
C SER A 1116 -33.59 41.34 -7.83
N ILE A 1117 -34.58 40.74 -7.17
CA ILE A 1117 -36.00 40.99 -7.45
C ILE A 1117 -36.54 42.20 -6.67
N SER A 1118 -35.91 42.61 -5.57
CA SER A 1118 -36.35 43.76 -4.77
C SER A 1118 -36.39 45.08 -5.58
N VAL A 1119 -37.43 45.89 -5.29
CA VAL A 1119 -37.77 47.14 -5.97
C VAL A 1119 -37.28 48.37 -5.19
N LYS A 1120 -36.66 48.19 -4.01
CA LYS A 1120 -36.15 49.29 -3.18
C LYS A 1120 -35.04 50.07 -3.89
N LYS A 1121 -34.93 51.37 -3.61
CA LYS A 1121 -34.00 52.28 -4.31
C LYS A 1121 -32.55 52.07 -3.88
N ASN A 1122 -32.30 51.92 -2.58
CA ASN A 1122 -30.96 51.81 -2.01
C ASN A 1122 -30.50 50.35 -1.90
N ARG A 1123 -29.21 50.08 -2.15
CA ARG A 1123 -28.63 48.73 -1.99
C ARG A 1123 -28.74 48.21 -0.55
N VAL A 1124 -28.62 49.09 0.44
CA VAL A 1124 -28.71 48.72 1.86
C VAL A 1124 -30.13 48.26 2.22
N GLU A 1125 -31.15 49.02 1.82
CA GLU A 1125 -32.56 48.65 2.04
C GLU A 1125 -32.95 47.37 1.31
N ARG A 1126 -32.40 47.15 0.11
CA ARG A 1126 -32.58 45.90 -0.63
C ARG A 1126 -31.94 44.71 0.09
N ALA A 1127 -30.75 44.89 0.65
CA ALA A 1127 -30.06 43.86 1.41
C ALA A 1127 -30.80 43.55 2.72
N GLU A 1128 -31.38 44.57 3.36
CA GLU A 1128 -32.22 44.42 4.55
C GLU A 1128 -33.51 43.64 4.26
N GLU A 1129 -34.17 43.93 3.13
CA GLU A 1129 -35.38 43.22 2.69
C GLU A 1129 -35.09 41.79 2.23
N ALA A 1130 -33.97 41.58 1.54
CA ALA A 1130 -33.55 40.28 1.03
C ALA A 1130 -33.01 39.34 2.12
N LEU A 1131 -32.71 39.87 3.32
CA LEU A 1131 -32.36 39.07 4.47
C LEU A 1131 -33.60 38.33 4.99
N GLU A 1132 -33.96 37.26 4.28
CA GLU A 1132 -35.14 36.48 4.59
C GLU A 1132 -34.93 35.62 5.84
N VAL A 1133 -35.92 35.63 6.74
CA VAL A 1133 -35.92 34.87 7.99
C VAL A 1133 -36.07 33.35 7.76
N ASN A 1134 -36.43 32.95 6.54
CA ASN A 1134 -36.75 31.57 6.16
C ASN A 1134 -35.52 30.66 6.20
N THR A 1135 -34.40 31.13 5.64
CA THR A 1135 -33.15 30.38 5.51
C THR A 1135 -32.56 29.98 6.87
N PHE A 1136 -32.77 30.77 7.92
CA PHE A 1136 -32.27 30.46 9.27
C PHE A 1136 -33.03 29.33 9.97
N PHE A 1137 -34.35 29.24 9.78
CA PHE A 1137 -35.16 28.16 10.36
C PHE A 1137 -35.16 26.88 9.52
N GLY A 1138 -35.24 27.01 8.20
CA GLY A 1138 -35.33 25.88 7.27
C GLY A 1138 -34.05 25.05 7.25
N ILE A 1139 -32.88 25.71 7.20
CA ILE A 1139 -31.58 25.07 6.99
C ILE A 1139 -30.76 24.96 8.28
N THR A 1140 -30.53 26.07 8.99
CA THR A 1140 -29.52 26.10 10.06
C THR A 1140 -29.96 25.29 11.28
N LEU A 1141 -31.20 25.47 11.72
CA LEU A 1141 -31.67 24.91 12.99
C LEU A 1141 -32.11 23.43 12.87
N THR A 1142 -32.63 23.04 11.71
CA THR A 1142 -32.92 21.63 11.35
C THR A 1142 -31.63 20.81 11.32
N LYS A 1143 -30.61 21.28 10.60
CA LYS A 1143 -29.33 20.55 10.43
C LYS A 1143 -28.53 20.51 11.74
N PHE A 1144 -28.52 21.62 12.50
CA PHE A 1144 -27.79 21.66 13.78
C PHE A 1144 -28.30 20.61 14.79
N GLY A 1145 -29.61 20.40 14.89
CA GLY A 1145 -30.21 19.40 15.77
C GLY A 1145 -29.82 17.97 15.42
N GLY A 1146 -29.84 17.62 14.11
CA GLY A 1146 -29.46 16.28 13.64
C GLY A 1146 -27.97 15.98 13.78
N ILE A 1147 -27.11 16.96 13.48
CA ILE A 1147 -25.65 16.80 13.52
C ILE A 1147 -25.14 16.64 14.96
N LEU A 1148 -25.73 17.33 15.94
CA LEU A 1148 -25.24 17.28 17.32
C LEU A 1148 -25.38 15.89 17.95
N ILE A 1149 -26.33 15.08 17.48
CA ILE A 1149 -26.50 13.68 17.92
C ILE A 1149 -25.43 12.76 17.33
N LEU A 1150 -24.90 13.08 16.15
CA LEU A 1150 -23.79 12.32 15.55
C LEU A 1150 -22.50 12.43 16.37
N ALA A 1151 -22.37 13.46 17.23
CA ALA A 1151 -21.27 13.57 18.18
C ALA A 1151 -21.19 12.40 19.18
N LEU A 1152 -22.29 11.65 19.36
CA LEU A 1152 -22.38 10.50 20.26
C LEU A 1152 -22.07 9.16 19.57
N SER A 1153 -21.77 9.16 18.25
CA SER A 1153 -21.35 7.94 17.53
C SER A 1153 -20.07 7.36 18.12
N LYS A 1154 -19.93 6.03 18.07
CA LYS A 1154 -18.73 5.32 18.56
C LYS A 1154 -17.65 5.16 17.50
N SER A 1155 -17.99 5.31 16.24
CA SER A 1155 -17.05 5.19 15.12
C SER A 1155 -16.22 6.46 14.94
N GLN A 1156 -14.90 6.28 14.83
CA GLN A 1156 -13.96 7.36 14.55
C GLN A 1156 -14.20 7.98 13.16
N ILE A 1157 -14.52 7.19 12.14
CA ILE A 1157 -14.87 7.70 10.80
C ILE A 1157 -16.06 8.66 10.90
N PHE A 1158 -17.11 8.28 11.62
CA PHE A 1158 -18.31 9.11 11.79
C PHE A 1158 -18.02 10.39 12.56
N GLN A 1159 -17.24 10.31 13.64
CA GLN A 1159 -16.88 11.50 14.38
C GLN A 1159 -16.02 12.48 13.57
N VAL A 1160 -15.02 11.98 12.84
CA VAL A 1160 -14.04 12.83 12.14
C VAL A 1160 -14.57 13.32 10.80
N PHE A 1161 -15.02 12.43 9.91
CA PHE A 1161 -15.38 12.80 8.55
C PHE A 1161 -16.82 13.29 8.41
N TYR A 1162 -17.75 12.83 9.25
CA TYR A 1162 -19.16 13.23 9.14
C TYR A 1162 -19.53 14.31 10.14
N PHE A 1163 -19.42 14.05 11.44
CA PHE A 1163 -19.82 15.02 12.47
C PHE A 1163 -19.05 16.34 12.37
N ARG A 1164 -17.71 16.31 12.38
CA ARG A 1164 -16.89 17.53 12.27
C ARG A 1164 -17.12 18.24 10.93
N MET A 1165 -17.06 17.53 9.80
CA MET A 1165 -17.26 18.18 8.50
C MET A 1165 -18.67 18.77 8.35
N TYR A 1166 -19.73 18.05 8.71
CA TYR A 1166 -21.10 18.57 8.58
C TYR A 1166 -21.36 19.76 9.50
N LEU A 1167 -20.83 19.72 10.72
CA LEU A 1167 -20.88 20.87 11.62
C LEU A 1167 -20.19 22.09 10.98
N ALA A 1168 -19.00 21.90 10.41
CA ALA A 1168 -18.26 22.96 9.74
C ALA A 1168 -19.00 23.51 8.51
N ILE A 1169 -19.54 22.63 7.65
CA ILE A 1169 -20.30 23.02 6.43
C ILE A 1169 -21.51 23.88 6.80
N VAL A 1170 -22.30 23.46 7.80
CA VAL A 1170 -23.51 24.19 8.21
C VAL A 1170 -23.16 25.53 8.84
N LEU A 1171 -22.14 25.58 9.71
CA LEU A 1171 -21.72 26.83 10.36
C LEU A 1171 -21.07 27.81 9.37
N LEU A 1172 -20.19 27.33 8.49
CA LEU A 1172 -19.56 28.16 7.46
C LEU A 1172 -20.59 28.65 6.44
N GLY A 1173 -21.48 27.78 5.97
CA GLY A 1173 -22.57 28.14 5.06
C GLY A 1173 -23.50 29.19 5.66
N ALA A 1174 -23.96 28.99 6.91
CA ALA A 1174 -24.84 29.93 7.58
C ALA A 1174 -24.17 31.29 7.84
N THR A 1175 -22.90 31.31 8.27
CA THR A 1175 -22.17 32.56 8.53
C THR A 1175 -21.88 33.33 7.24
N HIS A 1176 -21.46 32.65 6.16
CA HIS A 1176 -21.21 33.31 4.88
C HIS A 1176 -22.51 33.78 4.22
N GLY A 1177 -23.58 32.98 4.26
CA GLY A 1177 -24.88 33.30 3.70
C GLY A 1177 -25.62 34.42 4.43
N LEU A 1178 -25.68 34.37 5.77
CA LEU A 1178 -26.52 35.29 6.56
C LEU A 1178 -25.78 36.55 7.06
N ILE A 1179 -24.44 36.53 7.14
CA ILE A 1179 -23.65 37.67 7.65
C ILE A 1179 -22.86 38.33 6.51
N PHE A 1180 -22.04 37.57 5.80
CA PHE A 1180 -21.11 38.13 4.81
C PHE A 1180 -21.82 38.57 3.52
N LEU A 1181 -22.66 37.70 2.95
CA LEU A 1181 -23.33 37.93 1.67
C LEU A 1181 -24.22 39.19 1.66
N PRO A 1182 -25.04 39.50 2.68
CA PRO A 1182 -25.84 40.72 2.72
C PRO A 1182 -24.97 41.99 2.76
N VAL A 1183 -23.86 41.95 3.50
CA VAL A 1183 -22.90 43.06 3.57
C VAL A 1183 -22.23 43.26 2.21
N LEU A 1184 -21.81 42.17 1.56
CA LEU A 1184 -21.21 42.21 0.23
C LEU A 1184 -22.20 42.77 -0.82
N LEU A 1185 -23.44 42.31 -0.82
CA LEU A 1185 -24.51 42.82 -1.69
C LEU A 1185 -24.80 44.31 -1.43
N SER A 1186 -24.69 44.78 -0.18
CA SER A 1186 -24.86 46.19 0.15
C SER A 1186 -23.79 47.09 -0.50
N TYR A 1187 -22.56 46.58 -0.70
CA TYR A 1187 -21.47 47.30 -1.36
C TYR A 1187 -21.50 47.15 -2.87
N ILE A 1188 -21.46 45.92 -3.38
CA ILE A 1188 -21.18 45.59 -4.79
C ILE A 1188 -22.37 44.94 -5.51
N GLY A 1189 -23.55 44.85 -4.89
CA GLY A 1189 -24.72 44.23 -5.50
C GLY A 1189 -25.20 44.94 -6.78
N PRO A 1190 -25.84 44.20 -7.71
CA PRO A 1190 -26.34 44.76 -8.97
C PRO A 1190 -27.32 45.92 -8.75
N THR A 1191 -27.30 46.90 -9.66
CA THR A 1191 -28.25 48.01 -9.66
C THR A 1191 -29.66 47.53 -10.04
N VAL A 1192 -30.68 48.33 -9.70
CA VAL A 1192 -32.08 47.95 -9.88
C VAL A 1192 -32.40 47.74 -11.36
N ASN A 1193 -32.96 46.57 -11.69
CA ASN A 1193 -33.39 46.26 -13.06
C ASN A 1193 -34.70 46.99 -13.39
N LYS A 1194 -34.63 48.01 -14.27
CA LYS A 1194 -35.78 48.86 -14.64
C LYS A 1194 -36.97 48.07 -15.21
N ALA A 1195 -36.73 46.95 -15.89
CA ALA A 1195 -37.79 46.09 -16.43
C ALA A 1195 -38.52 45.32 -15.31
N LYS A 1196 -37.79 44.86 -14.28
CA LYS A 1196 -38.38 44.21 -13.09
C LYS A 1196 -39.17 45.21 -12.26
N VAL A 1197 -38.72 46.46 -12.15
CA VAL A 1197 -39.46 47.55 -11.49
C VAL A 1197 -40.77 47.86 -12.23
N PHE A 1198 -40.73 47.94 -13.56
CA PHE A 1198 -41.93 48.17 -14.37
C PHE A 1198 -42.94 47.02 -14.20
N ALA A 1199 -42.48 45.77 -14.25
CA ALA A 1199 -43.30 44.59 -14.02
C ALA A 1199 -43.85 44.51 -12.58
N ALA A 1200 -43.07 44.92 -11.57
CA ALA A 1200 -43.53 44.95 -10.17
C ALA A 1200 -44.52 46.08 -9.92
N ASN A 1201 -44.34 47.26 -10.51
CA ASN A 1201 -45.28 48.37 -10.41
C ASN A 1201 -46.63 48.02 -11.06
N GLN A 1202 -46.63 47.27 -12.19
CA GLN A 1202 -47.86 46.70 -12.74
C GLN A 1202 -48.55 45.68 -11.82
N ARG A 1203 -47.80 44.96 -10.95
CA ARG A 1203 -48.39 44.02 -9.97
C ARG A 1203 -49.11 44.72 -8.81
N TYR A 1204 -48.68 45.92 -8.42
CA TYR A 1204 -49.26 46.66 -7.30
C TYR A 1204 -50.40 47.58 -7.70
N ALA A 1205 -50.63 47.78 -9.00
CA ALA A 1205 -51.76 48.53 -9.53
C ALA A 1205 -53.10 47.95 -9.03
N GLY A 1206 -53.80 48.69 -8.18
CA GLY A 1206 -55.08 48.33 -7.56
C GLY A 1206 -55.00 47.83 -6.10
N THR A 1207 -53.82 47.74 -5.47
CA THR A 1207 -53.65 47.22 -4.09
C THR A 1207 -53.72 48.31 -3.01
N GLU A 1208 -54.08 47.97 -1.76
CA GLU A 1208 -54.07 48.92 -0.62
C GLU A 1208 -52.65 49.48 -0.35
N ARG A 1209 -51.62 48.73 -0.74
CA ARG A 1209 -50.21 49.12 -0.71
C ARG A 1209 -49.88 50.27 -1.69
N GLU A 1210 -50.60 50.37 -2.81
CA GLU A 1210 -50.51 51.50 -3.74
C GLU A 1210 -51.15 52.77 -3.16
N ARG A 1211 -52.26 52.63 -2.41
CA ARG A 1211 -52.87 53.76 -1.67
C ARG A 1211 -51.97 54.31 -0.56
N LEU A 1212 -51.19 53.45 0.09
CA LEU A 1212 -50.23 53.84 1.13
C LEU A 1212 -48.89 54.37 0.57
N LEU A 1213 -48.52 54.01 -0.66
CA LEU A 1213 -47.32 54.53 -1.34
C LEU A 1213 -47.55 55.86 -2.06
N ASN A 1214 -48.81 56.20 -2.36
CA ASN A 1214 -49.23 57.46 -2.98
C ASN A 1214 -49.65 58.54 -1.97
N TYR A 1215 -49.46 58.31 -0.66
CA TYR A 1215 -49.70 59.28 0.42
C TYR A 1215 -48.42 59.66 1.16
#